data_AF-A0A161Q807-F1
#
_entry.id   AF-A0A161Q807-F1
#
_cell.length_a   1.000
_cell.length_b   1.000
_cell.length_c   1.000
_cell.angle_alpha   90.00
_cell.angle_beta   90.00
_cell.angle_gamma   90.00
#
_symmetry.space_group_name_H-M   'P 1'
#
loop_
_entity.id
_entity.type
_entity.pdbx_description
1 polymer ?
#
loop_
_entity_poly.entity_id
_entity_poly.type
_entity_poly.pdbx_seq_one_letter_code
_entity_poly.pdbx_strand_id
1 'polypeptide(L)'
;MKSIKKLLALAIIATLVLGLMPVAFAAAPSDVAGTKYEKAVKLLLDLGVTTGYPDGTFKPANVVTRAEMAAFIVRALGLEEAAKFSAGATQFTDVKAGDWFAGFVNVASTVGVIKGYPDGTFKPNATVTYPEAVTMLVRALGYTDADVVGAWPVNYIVKASQLGVSKDVTIKNEGAVRGDIALLLNNTLFTDMKKEDKDAATVKLIEKGLNVVKKTFVIANIPDFDSSLKEGEFKSNEATNNVYKAGNVDVKALLGMKVEAYVKDGELVTAIPTGNTVITPKDTVTVTASAYKIEYTNDADEDKTIYGTANTFIVFNFDQKTWADINDTYVTMIDNNGDNKVDYIFAKKYDLREVKYVDLANSKLYTTIDSYQLKDAKYTIIKNGTMAKLSDLTKGDIIHVAKNTASDKFEIIAVNKTVEGKVTEIEGTTSLKVYVNGVKYSFNTTLDATVDDNITVDSTYKFTLDKDNKIVKKEQIAAANETVAMVVYKDTFTEFGKTIYKVKLLYADGTEKVLEVKDLATYNAITIANYIKYTTDSNGKINSINTWGTKEVTPSGTVKLNKDNIEVGSTKYFVTNNTVVFYVYNNNIDVVKYSDLAKQTYSNATINLYNLTTFNEIGTAVIYNNQPLSQVAISSDENVILVTKVTTVSDGKKVYGFVKGSSTSFVTKDQNFAAVAGTVYSYKLDKDGYGVNITMTNKKETNQDVQAIDSARIKVNNTIYKLASDVIVYKYDSQNSAWVVGSLADIIANDDTNIATNVDLFVLDNDYPDVVNIIVIR
;
A
#
# COMPACT_ATOMS: atom_id res chain seq x y z
N MET A 1 -36.12 26.69 0.88
CA MET A 1 -35.64 26.58 2.28
C MET A 1 -34.79 25.32 2.57
N LYS A 2 -35.05 24.15 1.98
CA LYS A 2 -34.21 22.94 2.19
C LYS A 2 -32.78 23.04 1.60
N SER A 3 -32.56 23.83 0.55
CA SER A 3 -31.25 24.05 -0.08
C SER A 3 -30.34 25.02 0.72
N ILE A 4 -30.91 26.07 1.32
CA ILE A 4 -30.18 27.03 2.17
C ILE A 4 -29.68 26.38 3.47
N LYS A 5 -30.45 25.45 4.06
CA LYS A 5 -30.01 24.69 5.24
C LYS A 5 -28.84 23.74 4.96
N LYS A 6 -28.75 23.19 3.74
CA LYS A 6 -27.60 22.37 3.32
C LYS A 6 -26.35 23.22 3.06
N LEU A 7 -26.50 24.45 2.54
CA LEU A 7 -25.39 25.37 2.34
C LEU A 7 -24.82 25.91 3.66
N LEU A 8 -25.68 26.23 4.63
CA LEU A 8 -25.24 26.63 5.98
C LEU A 8 -24.60 25.47 6.75
N ALA A 9 -25.11 24.24 6.63
CA ALA A 9 -24.49 23.07 7.24
C ALA A 9 -23.11 22.77 6.64
N LEU A 10 -22.93 22.94 5.33
CA LEU A 10 -21.64 22.76 4.66
C LEU A 10 -20.62 23.84 5.05
N ALA A 11 -21.06 25.10 5.21
CA ALA A 11 -20.21 26.18 5.69
C ALA A 11 -19.78 25.99 7.16
N ILE A 12 -20.69 25.49 8.01
CA ILE A 12 -20.39 25.20 9.42
C ILE A 12 -19.45 23.99 9.57
N ILE A 13 -19.65 22.93 8.77
CA ILE A 13 -18.74 21.77 8.73
C ILE A 13 -17.36 22.17 8.18
N ALA A 14 -17.30 23.04 7.17
CA ALA A 14 -16.02 23.57 6.68
C ALA A 14 -15.29 24.37 7.77
N THR A 15 -15.98 25.22 8.54
CA THR A 15 -15.35 25.95 9.67
C THR A 15 -14.98 25.07 10.86
N LEU A 16 -15.72 23.99 11.15
CA LEU A 16 -15.37 23.03 12.22
C LEU A 16 -14.21 22.12 11.82
N VAL A 17 -14.10 21.76 10.54
CA VAL A 17 -12.99 20.96 10.00
C VAL A 17 -11.72 21.82 9.82
N LEU A 18 -11.86 23.11 9.53
CA LEU A 18 -10.73 24.06 9.43
C LEU A 18 -10.07 24.37 10.80
N GLY A 19 -10.79 24.20 11.92
CA GLY A 19 -10.26 24.38 13.27
C GLY A 19 -9.64 23.14 13.92
N LEU A 20 -9.67 21.99 13.22
CA LEU A 20 -9.25 20.68 13.76
C LEU A 20 -8.09 20.04 12.98
N MET A 21 -7.43 20.76 12.07
CA MET A 21 -6.18 20.26 11.51
C MET A 21 -5.09 20.42 12.58
N PRO A 22 -4.42 19.33 13.02
CA PRO A 22 -3.22 19.48 13.81
C PRO A 22 -2.25 20.33 13.00
N VAL A 23 -1.74 21.40 13.61
CA VAL A 23 -0.65 22.19 13.04
C VAL A 23 0.59 21.29 13.10
N ALA A 24 0.67 20.35 12.16
CA ALA A 24 1.90 19.67 11.83
C ALA A 24 2.95 20.76 11.60
N PHE A 25 4.19 20.51 12.01
CA PHE A 25 5.32 21.38 11.71
C PHE A 25 5.23 21.81 10.26
N ALA A 26 4.82 23.06 10.03
CA ALA A 26 5.06 23.65 8.75
C ALA A 26 6.58 23.85 8.73
N ALA A 27 7.25 23.05 7.89
CA ALA A 27 8.43 23.56 7.22
C ALA A 27 8.12 25.00 6.79
N ALA A 28 9.10 25.90 6.86
CA ALA A 28 8.88 27.28 6.46
C ALA A 28 8.17 27.30 5.08
N PRO A 29 7.21 28.22 4.85
CA PRO A 29 6.46 28.26 3.60
C PRO A 29 7.39 28.09 2.39
N SER A 30 6.98 27.29 1.41
CA SER A 30 7.89 26.80 0.36
C SER A 30 8.54 27.93 -0.44
N ASP A 31 7.91 29.11 -0.48
CA ASP A 31 8.39 30.31 -1.15
C ASP A 31 9.36 31.17 -0.31
N VAL A 32 9.63 30.79 0.93
CA VAL A 32 10.67 31.39 1.80
C VAL A 32 11.75 30.39 2.24
N ALA A 33 11.54 29.08 2.05
CA ALA A 33 12.53 28.06 2.36
C ALA A 33 13.86 28.33 1.63
N GLY A 34 14.97 28.26 2.35
CA GLY A 34 16.32 28.56 1.86
C GLY A 34 16.62 30.06 1.65
N THR A 35 15.66 30.95 1.90
CA THR A 35 15.86 32.39 1.75
C THR A 35 16.29 33.06 3.06
N LYS A 36 16.78 34.31 3.00
CA LYS A 36 17.08 35.11 4.20
C LYS A 36 15.87 35.35 5.11
N TYR A 37 14.65 35.16 4.62
CA TYR A 37 13.40 35.38 5.36
C TYR A 37 12.96 34.17 6.19
N GLU A 38 13.48 32.98 5.89
CA GLU A 38 12.98 31.69 6.40
C GLU A 38 12.80 31.68 7.92
N LYS A 39 13.86 32.00 8.67
CA LYS A 39 13.87 31.95 10.13
C LYS A 39 12.87 32.94 10.75
N ALA A 40 12.86 34.18 10.25
CA ALA A 40 12.00 35.24 10.76
C ALA A 40 10.52 34.92 10.47
N VAL A 41 10.22 34.48 9.24
CA VAL A 41 8.86 34.12 8.84
C VAL A 41 8.35 32.94 9.65
N LYS A 42 9.15 31.87 9.78
CA LYS A 42 8.75 30.70 10.55
C LYS A 42 8.42 31.09 12.00
N LEU A 43 9.31 31.83 12.66
CA LEU A 43 9.08 32.26 14.05
C LEU A 43 7.83 33.15 14.17
N LEU A 44 7.63 34.11 13.27
CA LEU A 44 6.46 35.00 13.32
C LEU A 44 5.14 34.29 13.05
N LEU A 45 5.15 33.22 12.26
CA LEU A 45 3.99 32.34 12.07
C LEU A 45 3.72 31.52 13.34
N ASP A 46 4.76 30.91 13.92
CA ASP A 46 4.66 30.11 15.14
C ASP A 46 4.16 30.95 16.34
N LEU A 47 4.61 32.21 16.44
CA LEU A 47 4.15 33.18 17.43
C LEU A 47 2.76 33.77 17.15
N GLY A 48 2.17 33.49 15.98
CA GLY A 48 0.89 34.05 15.55
C GLY A 48 0.92 35.55 15.23
N VAL A 49 2.10 36.17 15.10
CA VAL A 49 2.24 37.61 14.79
C VAL A 49 1.83 37.90 13.35
N THR A 50 2.20 36.99 12.44
CA THR A 50 1.82 37.05 11.03
C THR A 50 1.07 35.77 10.64
N THR A 51 0.41 35.81 9.50
CA THR A 51 -0.23 34.63 8.90
C THR A 51 0.27 34.43 7.47
N GLY A 52 0.28 33.18 7.02
CA GLY A 52 0.48 32.82 5.62
C GLY A 52 -0.81 32.98 4.81
N TYR A 53 -0.73 32.64 3.53
CA TYR A 53 -1.90 32.59 2.65
C TYR A 53 -2.54 31.19 2.69
N PRO A 54 -3.82 31.05 2.32
CA PRO A 54 -4.51 29.75 2.31
C PRO A 54 -3.87 28.70 1.40
N ASP A 55 -3.04 29.14 0.43
CA ASP A 55 -2.27 28.28 -0.48
C ASP A 55 -0.98 27.73 0.15
N GLY A 56 -0.70 28.03 1.42
CA GLY A 56 0.49 27.58 2.14
C GLY A 56 1.74 28.45 1.92
N THR A 57 1.64 29.55 1.19
CA THR A 57 2.76 30.47 0.91
C THR A 57 2.82 31.66 1.86
N PHE A 58 3.96 32.35 1.92
CA PHE A 58 4.10 33.62 2.66
C PHE A 58 4.02 34.87 1.77
N LYS A 59 4.36 34.75 0.49
CA LYS A 59 4.49 35.80 -0.54
C LYS A 59 5.42 36.93 -0.10
N PRO A 60 6.72 36.67 0.12
CA PRO A 60 7.66 37.66 0.65
C PRO A 60 7.82 38.90 -0.23
N ALA A 61 7.58 38.79 -1.54
CA ALA A 61 7.67 39.90 -2.49
C ALA A 61 6.43 40.80 -2.54
N ASN A 62 5.29 40.37 -1.97
CA ASN A 62 4.09 41.19 -1.95
C ASN A 62 4.27 42.39 -1.03
N VAL A 63 3.72 43.54 -1.40
CA VAL A 63 3.66 44.70 -0.51
C VAL A 63 2.60 44.51 0.58
N VAL A 64 2.82 45.13 1.74
CA VAL A 64 1.92 45.08 2.89
C VAL A 64 1.05 46.33 2.95
N THR A 65 -0.22 46.20 3.28
CA THR A 65 -1.12 47.35 3.51
C THR A 65 -0.93 47.95 4.91
N ARG A 66 -1.31 49.21 5.09
CA ARG A 66 -1.26 49.87 6.41
C ARG A 66 -2.13 49.15 7.45
N ALA A 67 -3.28 48.61 7.04
CA ALA A 67 -4.14 47.79 7.88
C ALA A 67 -3.45 46.48 8.34
N GLU A 68 -2.81 45.75 7.42
CA GLU A 68 -2.05 44.55 7.76
C GLU A 68 -0.89 44.86 8.71
N MET A 69 -0.16 45.96 8.47
CA MET A 69 0.93 46.37 9.35
C MET A 69 0.44 46.68 10.77
N ALA A 70 -0.70 47.38 10.90
CA ALA A 70 -1.31 47.63 12.20
C ALA A 70 -1.70 46.31 12.90
N ALA A 71 -2.27 45.35 12.16
CA ALA A 71 -2.62 44.05 12.71
C ALA A 71 -1.38 43.27 13.20
N PHE A 72 -0.29 43.24 12.43
CA PHE A 72 0.95 42.57 12.84
C PHE A 72 1.53 43.16 14.14
N ILE A 73 1.58 44.49 14.24
CA ILE A 73 2.12 45.15 15.44
C ILE A 73 1.22 44.92 16.66
N VAL A 74 -0.10 45.01 16.50
CA VAL A 74 -1.04 44.76 17.59
C VAL A 74 -0.95 43.32 18.09
N ARG A 75 -0.77 42.34 17.19
CA ARG A 75 -0.47 40.95 17.58
C ARG A 75 0.86 40.84 18.30
N ALA A 76 1.93 41.46 17.80
CA ALA A 76 3.24 41.47 18.45
C ALA A 76 3.21 42.11 19.85
N LEU A 77 2.30 43.05 20.09
CA LEU A 77 2.04 43.65 21.41
C LEU A 77 1.17 42.77 22.32
N GLY A 78 0.66 41.63 21.84
CA GLY A 78 -0.25 40.76 22.58
C GLY A 78 -1.67 41.31 22.75
N LEU A 79 -2.05 42.31 21.94
CA LEU A 79 -3.30 43.05 22.10
C LEU A 79 -4.40 42.63 21.11
N GLU A 80 -4.29 41.43 20.54
CA GLU A 80 -5.29 40.91 19.59
C GLU A 80 -6.68 40.76 20.22
N GLU A 81 -6.76 40.31 21.49
CA GLU A 81 -8.04 40.24 22.20
C GLU A 81 -8.66 41.63 22.37
N ALA A 82 -7.86 42.64 22.74
CA ALA A 82 -8.33 44.02 22.81
C ALA A 82 -8.83 44.54 21.45
N ALA A 83 -8.19 44.12 20.34
CA ALA A 83 -8.62 44.47 19.00
C ALA A 83 -9.99 43.87 18.67
N LYS A 84 -10.26 42.62 19.06
CA LYS A 84 -11.57 41.97 18.88
C LYS A 84 -12.70 42.75 19.58
N PHE A 85 -12.45 43.27 20.79
CA PHE A 85 -13.42 44.11 21.51
C PHE A 85 -13.54 45.54 20.96
N SER A 86 -12.57 45.99 20.16
CA SER A 86 -12.48 47.38 19.67
C SER A 86 -12.94 47.56 18.22
N ALA A 87 -13.72 46.65 17.65
CA ALA A 87 -14.17 46.69 16.25
C ALA A 87 -15.31 47.70 15.95
N GLY A 88 -15.62 48.58 16.90
CA GLY A 88 -16.68 49.59 16.82
C GLY A 88 -16.27 50.85 16.05
N ALA A 89 -16.87 51.99 16.41
CA ALA A 89 -16.56 53.28 15.80
C ALA A 89 -15.09 53.66 15.99
N THR A 90 -14.52 54.31 14.99
CA THR A 90 -13.11 54.71 14.94
C THR A 90 -12.99 56.21 14.73
N GLN A 91 -11.84 56.78 15.09
CA GLN A 91 -11.55 58.20 14.87
C GLN A 91 -11.23 58.53 13.40
N PHE A 92 -10.99 57.52 12.57
CA PHE A 92 -10.66 57.70 11.16
C PHE A 92 -11.90 57.59 10.28
N THR A 93 -12.10 58.57 9.38
CA THR A 93 -13.32 58.64 8.56
C THR A 93 -13.44 57.55 7.50
N ASP A 94 -12.33 56.88 7.15
CA ASP A 94 -12.21 55.84 6.13
C ASP A 94 -12.08 54.42 6.68
N VAL A 95 -12.30 54.24 7.98
CA VAL A 95 -12.36 52.93 8.65
C VAL A 95 -13.79 52.77 9.18
N LYS A 96 -14.47 51.70 8.79
CA LYS A 96 -15.86 51.46 9.20
C LYS A 96 -15.92 50.44 10.31
N ALA A 97 -16.91 50.59 11.19
CA ALA A 97 -17.21 49.58 12.19
C ALA A 97 -17.49 48.23 11.49
N GLY A 98 -16.86 47.16 11.97
CA GLY A 98 -16.94 45.83 11.37
C GLY A 98 -15.97 45.54 10.22
N ASP A 99 -15.17 46.51 9.75
CA ASP A 99 -14.02 46.18 8.89
C ASP A 99 -13.08 45.24 9.66
N TRP A 100 -12.52 44.24 8.99
CA TRP A 100 -11.66 43.24 9.65
C TRP A 100 -10.47 43.87 10.39
N PHE A 101 -10.01 45.03 9.93
CA PHE A 101 -8.93 45.81 10.52
C PHE A 101 -9.37 46.86 11.53
N ALA A 102 -10.68 47.16 11.67
CA ALA A 102 -11.16 48.27 12.49
C ALA A 102 -10.66 48.19 13.94
N GLY A 103 -10.76 47.00 14.53
CA GLY A 103 -10.26 46.73 15.88
C GLY A 103 -8.75 46.95 16.03
N PHE A 104 -7.97 46.44 15.08
CA PHE A 104 -6.51 46.59 15.07
C PHE A 104 -6.09 48.06 14.92
N VAL A 105 -6.75 48.81 14.03
CA VAL A 105 -6.52 50.24 13.85
C VAL A 105 -6.86 51.01 15.12
N ASN A 106 -8.00 50.73 15.75
CA ASN A 106 -8.42 51.39 16.99
C ASN A 106 -7.42 51.15 18.14
N VAL A 107 -7.00 49.90 18.34
CA VAL A 107 -5.99 49.57 19.36
C VAL A 107 -4.65 50.22 19.03
N ALA A 108 -4.14 50.06 17.81
CA ALA A 108 -2.88 50.66 17.38
C ALA A 108 -2.86 52.18 17.57
N SER A 109 -3.99 52.86 17.33
CA SER A 109 -4.11 54.29 17.55
C SER A 109 -4.16 54.65 19.03
N THR A 110 -4.87 53.85 19.83
CA THR A 110 -4.99 54.04 21.28
C THR A 110 -3.65 53.92 21.99
N VAL A 111 -2.82 52.95 21.57
CA VAL A 111 -1.47 52.73 22.14
C VAL A 111 -0.39 53.57 21.44
N GLY A 112 -0.78 54.50 20.55
CA GLY A 112 0.13 55.47 19.94
C GLY A 112 1.05 54.94 18.84
N VAL A 113 0.83 53.72 18.35
CA VAL A 113 1.58 53.14 17.21
C VAL A 113 1.26 53.88 15.91
N ILE A 114 0.00 54.27 15.73
CA ILE A 114 -0.47 55.04 14.56
C ILE A 114 -1.12 56.37 14.96
N LYS A 115 -1.09 57.35 14.05
CA LYS A 115 -1.71 58.68 14.24
C LYS A 115 -2.69 59.10 13.12
N GLY A 116 -2.74 58.35 12.01
CA GLY A 116 -3.48 58.75 10.81
C GLY A 116 -2.84 59.92 10.05
N TYR A 117 -3.58 60.45 9.07
CA TYR A 117 -3.20 61.61 8.26
C TYR A 117 -3.93 62.87 8.74
N PRO A 118 -3.41 64.08 8.40
CA PRO A 118 -4.05 65.35 8.79
C PRO A 118 -5.49 65.54 8.27
N ASP A 119 -5.88 64.80 7.23
CA ASP A 119 -7.23 64.78 6.66
C ASP A 119 -8.23 63.92 7.47
N GLY A 120 -7.81 63.35 8.59
CA GLY A 120 -8.67 62.50 9.44
C GLY A 120 -8.85 61.08 8.90
N THR A 121 -8.02 60.64 7.95
CA THR A 121 -8.03 59.28 7.40
C THR A 121 -6.87 58.42 7.92
N PHE A 122 -6.99 57.10 7.84
CA PHE A 122 -5.91 56.16 8.11
C PHE A 122 -5.29 55.56 6.83
N LYS A 123 -6.07 55.48 5.75
CA LYS A 123 -5.77 54.83 4.47
C LYS A 123 -5.45 53.34 4.63
N PRO A 124 -6.37 52.52 5.17
CA PRO A 124 -6.10 51.13 5.57
C PRO A 124 -5.61 50.24 4.41
N ASN A 125 -6.16 50.43 3.22
CA ASN A 125 -5.82 49.64 2.02
C ASN A 125 -4.63 50.19 1.23
N ALA A 126 -4.07 51.34 1.63
CA ALA A 126 -2.87 51.85 0.98
C ALA A 126 -1.66 51.02 1.41
N THR A 127 -0.71 50.85 0.49
CA THR A 127 0.57 50.22 0.77
C THR A 127 1.32 50.99 1.86
N VAL A 128 1.83 50.29 2.87
CA VAL A 128 2.72 50.89 3.87
C VAL A 128 4.11 51.06 3.27
N THR A 129 4.71 52.24 3.42
CA THR A 129 6.10 52.48 2.99
C THR A 129 7.09 52.02 4.06
N TYR A 130 8.36 51.75 3.72
CA TYR A 130 9.36 51.38 4.73
C TYR A 130 9.50 52.43 5.85
N PRO A 131 9.55 53.75 5.57
CA PRO A 131 9.60 54.76 6.61
C PRO A 131 8.40 54.73 7.56
N GLU A 132 7.19 54.48 7.04
CA GLU A 132 5.98 54.35 7.85
C GLU A 132 6.02 53.09 8.71
N ALA A 133 6.39 51.94 8.13
CA ALA A 133 6.50 50.68 8.87
C ALA A 133 7.52 50.78 10.01
N VAL A 134 8.70 51.35 9.72
CA VAL A 134 9.74 51.60 10.73
C VAL A 134 9.26 52.54 11.83
N THR A 135 8.56 53.62 11.46
CA THR A 135 7.98 54.56 12.44
C THR A 135 7.01 53.83 13.37
N MET A 136 6.14 52.97 12.82
CA MET A 136 5.18 52.19 13.61
C MET A 136 5.87 51.21 14.57
N LEU A 137 6.93 50.52 14.13
CA LEU A 137 7.69 49.58 14.96
C LEU A 137 8.47 50.28 16.08
N VAL A 138 9.12 51.41 15.79
CA VAL A 138 9.82 52.22 16.80
C VAL A 138 8.84 52.73 17.86
N ARG A 139 7.63 53.11 17.45
CA ARG A 139 6.54 53.48 18.38
C ARG A 139 6.03 52.29 19.18
N ALA A 140 5.96 51.09 18.60
CA ALA A 140 5.59 49.87 19.33
C ALA A 140 6.59 49.54 20.44
N LEU A 141 7.87 49.92 20.28
CA LEU A 141 8.89 49.85 21.33
C LEU A 141 8.77 50.97 22.38
N GLY A 142 7.78 51.87 22.26
CA GLY A 142 7.52 52.97 23.21
C GLY A 142 8.21 54.29 22.88
N TYR A 143 8.93 54.39 21.76
CA TYR A 143 9.60 55.64 21.35
C TYR A 143 8.63 56.56 20.59
N THR A 144 8.47 57.77 21.09
CA THR A 144 7.55 58.79 20.57
C THR A 144 8.30 59.89 19.80
N ASP A 145 7.57 60.88 19.27
CA ASP A 145 8.18 62.02 18.57
C ASP A 145 9.13 62.82 19.50
N ALA A 146 8.93 62.76 20.82
CA ALA A 146 9.81 63.39 21.81
C ALA A 146 11.17 62.69 21.96
N ASP A 147 11.29 61.44 21.50
CA ASP A 147 12.48 60.61 21.67
C ASP A 147 13.37 60.55 20.42
N VAL A 148 12.95 61.25 19.36
CA VAL A 148 13.65 61.29 18.08
C VAL A 148 13.93 62.74 17.69
N VAL A 149 15.15 63.00 17.20
CA VAL A 149 15.60 64.36 16.85
C VAL A 149 15.68 64.49 15.33
N GLY A 150 15.16 65.59 14.79
CA GLY A 150 15.16 65.90 13.37
C GLY A 150 13.80 65.72 12.70
N ALA A 151 13.77 65.79 11.36
CA ALA A 151 12.54 65.71 10.57
C ALA A 151 12.16 64.27 10.22
N TRP A 152 10.85 64.01 10.19
CA TRP A 152 10.30 62.77 9.64
C TRP A 152 10.56 62.69 8.12
N PRO A 153 10.91 61.50 7.57
CA PRO A 153 11.05 60.21 8.25
C PRO A 153 12.44 59.89 8.81
N VAL A 154 13.45 60.71 8.51
CA VAL A 154 14.86 60.40 8.77
C VAL A 154 15.12 60.15 10.26
N ASN A 155 14.51 60.94 11.14
CA ASN A 155 14.65 60.81 12.60
C ASN A 155 14.27 59.41 13.13
N TYR A 156 13.18 58.82 12.62
CA TYR A 156 12.72 57.48 12.97
C TYR A 156 13.57 56.38 12.35
N ILE A 157 14.05 56.56 11.13
CA ILE A 157 14.97 55.61 10.47
C ILE A 157 16.29 55.52 11.24
N VAL A 158 16.84 56.66 11.66
CA VAL A 158 18.06 56.70 12.49
C VAL A 158 17.82 56.00 13.82
N LYS A 159 16.69 56.27 14.50
CA LYS A 159 16.35 55.59 15.75
C LYS A 159 16.22 54.07 15.56
N ALA A 160 15.55 53.62 14.50
CA ALA A 160 15.41 52.20 14.20
C ALA A 160 16.76 51.52 13.94
N SER A 161 17.68 52.20 13.26
CA SER A 161 19.05 51.71 13.07
C SER A 161 19.81 51.61 14.38
N GLN A 162 19.68 52.59 15.29
CA GLN A 162 20.31 52.55 16.62
C GLN A 162 19.80 51.40 17.47
N LEU A 163 18.50 51.09 17.36
CA LEU A 163 17.86 50.00 18.07
C LEU A 163 18.09 48.63 17.42
N GLY A 164 18.68 48.57 16.22
CA GLY A 164 18.86 47.33 15.46
C GLY A 164 17.59 46.82 14.77
N VAL A 165 16.49 47.57 14.81
CA VAL A 165 15.21 47.20 14.15
C VAL A 165 15.41 47.01 12.64
N SER A 166 16.19 47.87 12.00
CA SER A 166 16.45 47.82 10.56
C SER A 166 17.58 46.87 10.14
N LYS A 167 18.07 46.00 11.04
CA LYS A 167 19.14 45.05 10.71
C LYS A 167 18.73 44.15 9.54
N ASP A 168 19.65 43.96 8.58
CA ASP A 168 19.49 43.13 7.37
C ASP A 168 18.39 43.60 6.39
N VAL A 169 17.90 44.84 6.56
CA VAL A 169 16.87 45.45 5.71
C VAL A 169 17.33 46.81 5.18
N THR A 170 17.25 47.00 3.86
CA THR A 170 17.50 48.29 3.24
C THR A 170 16.22 49.12 3.26
N ILE A 171 16.23 50.26 3.95
CA ILE A 171 15.08 51.18 4.02
C ILE A 171 15.01 52.02 2.74
N LYS A 172 13.87 51.98 2.06
CA LYS A 172 13.63 52.65 0.77
C LYS A 172 12.41 53.55 0.84
N ASN A 173 12.33 54.56 -0.04
CA ASN A 173 11.15 55.41 -0.16
C ASN A 173 10.10 54.82 -1.10
N GLU A 174 9.70 53.57 -0.85
CA GLU A 174 8.69 52.81 -1.62
C GLU A 174 7.87 51.91 -0.69
N GLY A 175 6.93 51.16 -1.25
CA GLY A 175 6.12 50.19 -0.52
C GLY A 175 6.96 49.06 0.09
N ALA A 176 6.73 48.76 1.37
CA ALA A 176 7.46 47.72 2.08
C ALA A 176 6.95 46.32 1.70
N VAL A 177 7.87 45.47 1.24
CA VAL A 177 7.56 44.08 0.91
C VAL A 177 7.47 43.23 2.19
N ARG A 178 6.61 42.21 2.16
CA ARG A 178 6.23 41.39 3.31
C ARG A 178 7.40 40.63 3.92
N GLY A 179 8.38 40.21 3.11
CA GLY A 179 9.61 39.58 3.59
C GLY A 179 10.46 40.54 4.44
N ASP A 180 10.64 41.78 3.98
CA ASP A 180 11.39 42.78 4.75
C ASP A 180 10.62 43.20 6.01
N ILE A 181 9.28 43.32 5.94
CA ILE A 181 8.43 43.52 7.13
C ILE A 181 8.62 42.38 8.13
N ALA A 182 8.74 41.12 7.70
CA ALA A 182 9.01 39.99 8.58
C ALA A 182 10.36 40.13 9.30
N LEU A 183 11.42 40.55 8.60
CA LEU A 183 12.72 40.82 9.24
C LEU A 183 12.62 41.97 10.25
N LEU A 184 11.97 43.08 9.88
CA LEU A 184 11.79 44.23 10.77
C LEU A 184 11.00 43.85 12.03
N LEU A 185 9.88 43.13 11.88
CA LEU A 185 9.08 42.62 13.01
C LEU A 185 9.90 41.67 13.89
N ASN A 186 10.60 40.70 13.28
CA ASN A 186 11.45 39.76 14.01
C ASN A 186 12.52 40.51 14.83
N ASN A 187 13.23 41.46 14.23
CA ASN A 187 14.21 42.27 14.96
C ASN A 187 13.55 43.05 16.11
N THR A 188 12.37 43.63 15.85
CA THR A 188 11.61 44.40 16.85
C THR A 188 11.20 43.54 18.05
N LEU A 189 10.76 42.30 17.83
CA LEU A 189 10.40 41.37 18.91
C LEU A 189 11.55 41.15 19.91
N PHE A 190 12.79 41.15 19.42
CA PHE A 190 14.00 40.95 20.25
C PHE A 190 14.69 42.24 20.68
N THR A 191 14.13 43.39 20.33
CA THR A 191 14.66 44.69 20.72
C THR A 191 14.14 45.08 22.10
N ASP A 192 15.02 45.67 22.91
CA ASP A 192 14.63 46.22 24.21
C ASP A 192 13.63 47.37 24.02
N MET A 193 12.51 47.29 24.73
CA MET A 193 11.54 48.38 24.75
C MET A 193 12.10 49.59 25.51
N LYS A 194 11.62 50.78 25.17
CA LYS A 194 11.90 52.01 25.90
C LYS A 194 11.53 51.80 27.37
N LYS A 195 12.47 52.13 28.25
CA LYS A 195 12.21 52.13 29.69
C LYS A 195 11.20 53.23 30.06
N GLU A 196 10.23 52.88 30.89
CA GLU A 196 9.25 53.84 31.42
C GLU A 196 9.85 54.65 32.60
N ASP A 197 10.84 54.08 33.31
CA ASP A 197 11.63 54.71 34.37
C ASP A 197 13.12 54.40 34.17
N LYS A 198 14.03 55.29 34.58
CA LYS A 198 15.49 55.11 34.48
C LYS A 198 15.95 53.83 35.17
N ASP A 199 15.30 53.47 36.27
CA ASP A 199 15.65 52.33 37.11
C ASP A 199 14.93 51.03 36.70
N ALA A 200 14.01 51.08 35.74
CA ALA A 200 13.33 49.88 35.24
C ALA A 200 14.30 48.95 34.48
N ALA A 201 14.09 47.64 34.64
CA ALA A 201 14.76 46.64 33.81
C ALA A 201 14.33 46.79 32.35
N THR A 202 15.25 46.56 31.41
CA THR A 202 14.88 46.44 30.00
C THR A 202 14.10 45.14 29.81
N VAL A 203 13.01 45.21 29.05
CA VAL A 203 12.19 44.06 28.67
C VAL A 203 12.03 44.09 27.16
N LYS A 204 12.11 42.93 26.51
CA LYS A 204 11.92 42.82 25.06
C LYS A 204 10.44 42.77 24.71
N LEU A 205 10.10 43.20 23.51
CA LEU A 205 8.70 43.19 23.05
C LEU A 205 8.11 41.77 23.06
N ILE A 206 8.88 40.75 22.71
CA ILE A 206 8.41 39.34 22.75
C ILE A 206 8.04 38.88 24.16
N GLU A 207 8.75 39.35 25.18
CA GLU A 207 8.50 39.01 26.58
C GLU A 207 7.30 39.80 27.12
N LYS A 208 7.27 41.12 26.94
CA LYS A 208 6.19 41.99 27.45
C LYS A 208 4.89 41.81 26.67
N GLY A 209 4.97 41.75 25.35
CA GLY A 209 3.82 41.69 24.45
C GLY A 209 3.25 40.28 24.34
N LEU A 210 4.09 39.29 24.00
CA LEU A 210 3.60 37.94 23.72
C LEU A 210 3.65 36.99 24.93
N ASN A 211 4.27 37.41 26.04
CA ASN A 211 4.58 36.57 27.20
C ASN A 211 5.43 35.34 26.80
N VAL A 212 6.36 35.53 25.87
CA VAL A 212 7.23 34.48 25.36
C VAL A 212 8.67 34.72 25.81
N VAL A 213 9.25 33.73 26.45
CA VAL A 213 10.65 33.74 26.89
C VAL A 213 11.49 32.85 25.99
N LYS A 214 12.61 33.39 25.52
CA LYS A 214 13.62 32.63 24.76
C LYS A 214 14.56 31.91 25.73
N LYS A 215 14.72 30.60 25.53
CA LYS A 215 15.61 29.72 26.31
C LYS A 215 16.50 28.90 25.40
N THR A 216 17.59 28.37 25.94
CA THR A 216 18.45 27.40 25.26
C THR A 216 18.67 26.20 26.18
N PHE A 217 18.27 25.01 25.74
CA PHE A 217 18.44 23.76 26.48
C PHE A 217 18.41 22.57 25.53
N VAL A 218 18.71 21.38 26.04
CA VAL A 218 18.54 20.10 25.33
C VAL A 218 17.17 19.53 25.67
N ILE A 219 16.46 19.00 24.67
CA ILE A 219 15.29 18.15 24.89
C ILE A 219 15.78 16.82 25.43
N ALA A 220 15.74 16.64 26.75
CA ALA A 220 16.49 15.59 27.42
C ALA A 220 15.73 14.26 27.50
N ASN A 221 14.41 14.33 27.71
CA ASN A 221 13.57 13.14 27.84
C ASN A 221 12.11 13.42 27.47
N ILE A 222 11.37 12.37 27.09
CA ILE A 222 9.96 12.40 26.68
C ILE A 222 9.20 11.21 27.31
N PRO A 223 7.85 11.21 27.31
CA PRO A 223 7.04 10.18 27.95
C PRO A 223 7.30 8.77 27.44
N ASP A 224 7.80 8.66 26.20
CA ASP A 224 8.21 7.39 25.60
C ASP A 224 9.29 6.66 26.41
N PHE A 225 10.13 7.38 27.17
CA PHE A 225 11.25 6.83 27.94
C PHE A 225 11.24 7.22 29.42
N ASP A 226 10.39 8.17 29.83
CA ASP A 226 10.25 8.61 31.21
C ASP A 226 8.78 8.61 31.63
N SER A 227 8.39 7.55 32.36
CA SER A 227 7.02 7.35 32.82
C SER A 227 6.52 8.38 33.84
N SER A 228 7.39 9.26 34.35
CA SER A 228 6.96 10.39 35.18
C SER A 228 6.35 11.54 34.37
N LEU A 229 6.50 11.53 33.05
CA LEU A 229 5.96 12.54 32.14
C LEU A 229 4.60 12.11 31.57
N LYS A 230 3.72 13.08 31.39
CA LYS A 230 2.44 12.88 30.69
C LYS A 230 2.62 13.09 29.18
N GLU A 231 1.70 12.52 28.41
CA GLU A 231 1.65 12.77 26.96
C GLU A 231 1.68 14.27 26.64
N GLY A 232 2.53 14.66 25.70
CA GLY A 232 2.76 16.07 25.36
C GLY A 232 3.64 16.85 26.36
N GLU A 233 4.27 16.21 27.34
CA GLU A 233 5.31 16.83 28.19
C GLU A 233 6.72 16.40 27.77
N PHE A 234 7.75 17.15 28.15
CA PHE A 234 9.15 16.75 28.00
C PHE A 234 10.01 17.35 29.12
N LYS A 235 11.19 16.75 29.38
CA LYS A 235 12.20 17.31 30.29
C LYS A 235 13.30 18.01 29.50
N SER A 236 13.71 19.17 30.00
CA SER A 236 14.95 19.82 29.58
C SER A 236 16.15 19.34 30.43
N ASN A 237 17.38 19.58 29.96
CA ASN A 237 18.61 19.36 30.73
C ASN A 237 19.05 20.56 31.59
N GLU A 238 18.16 21.53 31.83
CA GLU A 238 18.46 22.67 32.70
C GLU A 238 18.75 22.18 34.14
N ALA A 239 19.44 22.99 34.97
CA ALA A 239 19.86 22.60 36.32
C ALA A 239 18.72 22.10 37.24
N THR A 240 17.47 22.49 36.96
CA THR A 240 16.26 22.08 37.68
C THR A 240 15.46 20.98 36.96
N ASN A 241 15.94 20.43 35.84
CA ASN A 241 15.27 19.46 34.98
C ASN A 241 13.78 19.81 34.75
N ASN A 242 13.54 21.04 34.30
CA ASN A 242 12.18 21.57 34.13
C ASN A 242 11.36 20.71 33.16
N VAL A 243 10.12 20.43 33.56
CA VAL A 243 9.11 19.83 32.71
C VAL A 243 8.37 20.93 31.96
N TYR A 244 8.29 20.79 30.64
CA TYR A 244 7.58 21.70 29.76
C TYR A 244 6.50 20.94 29.00
N LYS A 245 5.47 21.67 28.56
CA LYS A 245 4.54 21.16 27.55
C LYS A 245 5.13 21.36 26.16
N ALA A 246 5.00 20.35 25.32
CA ALA A 246 5.49 20.34 23.95
C ALA A 246 4.65 21.25 23.03
N GLY A 247 3.38 21.52 23.37
CA GLY A 247 2.48 22.27 22.49
C GLY A 247 2.33 21.58 21.14
N ASN A 248 2.51 22.33 20.05
CA ASN A 248 2.56 21.78 18.69
C ASN A 248 3.96 21.28 18.28
N VAL A 249 4.92 21.26 19.21
CA VAL A 249 6.30 20.86 18.93
C VAL A 249 6.48 19.33 19.09
N ASP A 250 7.02 18.67 18.06
CA ASP A 250 7.43 17.29 17.91
C ASP A 250 8.80 17.18 18.57
N VAL A 251 8.72 17.19 19.89
CA VAL A 251 9.85 17.01 20.78
C VAL A 251 10.51 15.64 20.59
N LYS A 252 9.85 14.68 19.93
CA LYS A 252 10.41 13.37 19.61
C LYS A 252 11.44 13.48 18.49
N ALA A 253 11.15 14.25 17.44
CA ALA A 253 12.13 14.55 16.40
C ALA A 253 13.32 15.38 16.91
N LEU A 254 13.12 16.12 18.00
CA LEU A 254 14.13 16.99 18.62
C LEU A 254 14.84 16.37 19.83
N LEU A 255 14.52 15.11 20.18
CA LEU A 255 15.08 14.47 21.36
C LEU A 255 16.61 14.39 21.26
N GLY A 256 17.29 14.79 22.33
CA GLY A 256 18.75 14.83 22.43
C GLY A 256 19.40 16.04 21.77
N MET A 257 18.62 16.86 21.05
CA MET A 257 19.13 18.08 20.41
C MET A 257 19.10 19.26 21.37
N LYS A 258 20.17 20.06 21.32
CA LYS A 258 20.19 21.43 21.83
C LYS A 258 19.33 22.32 20.94
N VAL A 259 18.39 23.01 21.56
CA VAL A 259 17.43 23.87 20.88
C VAL A 259 17.43 25.29 21.46
N GLU A 260 17.19 26.25 20.58
CA GLU A 260 16.67 27.56 20.94
C GLU A 260 15.14 27.46 21.03
N ALA A 261 14.62 27.49 22.25
CA ALA A 261 13.23 27.27 22.59
C ALA A 261 12.52 28.58 22.93
N TYR A 262 11.29 28.72 22.47
CA TYR A 262 10.40 29.84 22.74
C TYR A 262 9.23 29.34 23.57
N VAL A 263 9.17 29.76 24.83
CA VAL A 263 8.24 29.22 25.81
C VAL A 263 7.23 30.28 26.22
N LYS A 264 5.94 29.93 26.15
CA LYS A 264 4.81 30.73 26.64
C LYS A 264 4.09 29.95 27.73
N ASP A 265 3.98 30.51 28.93
CA ASP A 265 3.21 29.89 30.04
C ASP A 265 3.59 28.42 30.33
N GLY A 266 4.88 28.06 30.19
CA GLY A 266 5.38 26.70 30.40
C GLY A 266 5.22 25.74 29.21
N GLU A 267 4.75 26.24 28.07
CA GLU A 267 4.52 25.48 26.83
C GLU A 267 5.43 25.98 25.70
N LEU A 268 5.98 25.07 24.90
CA LEU A 268 6.74 25.42 23.70
C LEU A 268 5.81 26.00 22.63
N VAL A 269 6.14 27.20 22.19
CA VAL A 269 5.59 27.78 20.96
C VAL A 269 6.38 27.27 19.76
N THR A 270 7.71 27.29 19.86
CA THR A 270 8.61 26.75 18.81
C THR A 270 9.98 26.41 19.39
N ALA A 271 10.69 25.49 18.74
CA ALA A 271 12.03 25.08 19.10
C ALA A 271 12.88 24.90 17.84
N ILE A 272 14.06 25.52 17.82
CA ILE A 272 14.96 25.52 16.67
C ILE A 272 16.26 24.80 17.07
N PRO A 273 16.64 23.70 16.42
CA PRO A 273 17.92 23.04 16.68
C PRO A 273 19.11 23.98 16.45
N THR A 274 20.04 24.04 17.39
CA THR A 274 21.23 24.90 17.31
C THR A 274 22.47 24.21 17.89
N GLY A 275 23.55 24.19 17.13
CA GLY A 275 24.85 23.68 17.62
C GLY A 275 24.91 22.17 17.82
N ASN A 276 24.13 21.40 17.04
CA ASN A 276 24.16 19.95 17.07
C ASN A 276 24.98 19.40 15.91
N THR A 277 25.83 18.41 16.17
CA THR A 277 26.47 17.57 15.16
C THR A 277 25.73 16.23 15.15
N VAL A 278 25.03 15.93 14.07
CA VAL A 278 24.33 14.65 13.88
C VAL A 278 25.19 13.76 12.99
N ILE A 279 25.43 12.54 13.45
CA ILE A 279 26.26 11.54 12.76
C ILE A 279 25.39 10.31 12.49
N THR A 280 25.26 9.97 11.22
CA THR A 280 24.51 8.80 10.76
C THR A 280 25.49 7.90 9.98
N PRO A 281 26.02 6.85 10.62
CA PRO A 281 26.81 5.84 9.93
C PRO A 281 26.07 5.22 8.75
N LYS A 282 26.84 4.80 7.75
CA LYS A 282 26.33 4.11 6.56
C LYS A 282 25.80 2.71 6.90
N ASP A 283 26.51 2.00 7.77
CA ASP A 283 26.25 0.62 8.17
C ASP A 283 26.17 0.48 9.70
N THR A 284 25.98 -0.75 10.19
CA THR A 284 25.98 -1.06 11.61
C THR A 284 27.33 -0.72 12.28
N VAL A 285 27.29 -0.41 13.57
CA VAL A 285 28.49 0.00 14.33
C VAL A 285 29.08 -1.12 15.18
N THR A 286 30.40 -1.05 15.38
CA THR A 286 31.12 -1.86 16.38
C THR A 286 31.37 -1.03 17.63
N VAL A 287 31.09 -1.58 18.81
CA VAL A 287 31.11 -0.84 20.08
C VAL A 287 32.01 -1.53 21.11
N THR A 288 32.96 -0.78 21.65
CA THR A 288 33.73 -1.17 22.85
C THR A 288 33.13 -0.47 24.07
N ALA A 289 32.17 -1.12 24.73
CA ALA A 289 31.38 -0.53 25.81
C ALA A 289 32.22 -0.01 26.99
N SER A 290 33.27 -0.74 27.39
CA SER A 290 34.16 -0.34 28.49
C SER A 290 34.96 0.95 28.22
N ALA A 291 35.13 1.30 26.95
CA ALA A 291 35.84 2.50 26.51
C ALA A 291 34.91 3.58 25.94
N TYR A 292 33.59 3.34 25.93
CA TYR A 292 32.60 4.19 25.26
C TYR A 292 32.97 4.54 23.81
N LYS A 293 33.62 3.60 23.11
CA LYS A 293 34.16 3.78 21.75
C LYS A 293 33.20 3.18 20.73
N ILE A 294 32.93 3.92 19.66
CA ILE A 294 32.13 3.49 18.50
C ILE A 294 33.01 3.56 17.27
N GLU A 295 33.09 2.44 16.55
CA GLU A 295 33.74 2.32 15.24
C GLU A 295 32.66 2.18 14.18
N TYR A 296 32.73 2.98 13.13
CA TYR A 296 31.71 3.06 12.10
C TYR A 296 32.30 3.49 10.75
N THR A 297 31.60 3.15 9.67
CA THR A 297 31.94 3.62 8.32
C THR A 297 31.00 4.74 7.92
N ASN A 298 31.54 5.83 7.37
CA ASN A 298 30.73 6.96 6.88
C ASN A 298 30.22 6.71 5.44
N ASP A 299 29.42 7.65 4.92
CA ASP A 299 28.90 7.56 3.55
C ASP A 299 29.97 7.58 2.45
N ALA A 300 31.19 8.05 2.78
CA ALA A 300 32.34 8.06 1.88
C ALA A 300 33.17 6.76 1.93
N ASP A 301 32.66 5.71 2.58
CA ASP A 301 33.35 4.42 2.78
C ASP A 301 34.66 4.55 3.58
N GLU A 302 34.73 5.53 4.48
CA GLU A 302 35.87 5.73 5.39
C GLU A 302 35.54 5.23 6.80
N ASP A 303 36.46 4.45 7.39
CA ASP A 303 36.37 4.04 8.78
C ASP A 303 36.68 5.21 9.72
N LYS A 304 35.78 5.42 10.68
CA LYS A 304 35.81 6.49 11.67
C LYS A 304 35.63 5.93 13.07
N THR A 305 36.12 6.70 14.03
CA THR A 305 35.95 6.42 15.45
C THR A 305 35.38 7.66 16.13
N ILE A 306 34.39 7.45 17.01
CA ILE A 306 33.89 8.47 17.92
C ILE A 306 33.71 7.89 19.32
N TYR A 307 33.69 8.77 20.33
CA TYR A 307 33.57 8.39 21.73
C TYR A 307 32.30 8.99 22.31
N GLY A 308 31.74 8.35 23.32
CA GLY A 308 30.75 8.95 24.21
C GLY A 308 31.27 9.01 25.64
N THR A 309 30.35 8.96 26.59
CA THR A 309 30.65 8.94 28.02
C THR A 309 29.75 7.94 28.75
N ALA A 310 29.99 7.74 30.05
CA ALA A 310 29.09 7.00 30.91
C ALA A 310 27.66 7.59 30.98
N ASN A 311 27.53 8.89 30.69
CA ASN A 311 26.25 9.62 30.74
C ASN A 311 25.55 9.73 29.39
N THR A 312 26.14 9.17 28.31
CA THR A 312 25.50 9.17 27.00
C THR A 312 24.13 8.50 27.08
N PHE A 313 23.09 9.20 26.64
CA PHE A 313 21.72 8.71 26.64
C PHE A 313 21.51 7.81 25.43
N ILE A 314 21.19 6.54 25.68
CA ILE A 314 21.08 5.53 24.63
C ILE A 314 19.64 5.07 24.55
N VAL A 315 19.06 5.17 23.36
CA VAL A 315 17.78 4.57 23.00
C VAL A 315 18.03 3.45 22.02
N PHE A 316 17.57 2.24 22.31
CA PHE A 316 17.63 1.09 21.41
C PHE A 316 16.22 0.55 21.20
N ASN A 317 15.78 0.42 19.94
CA ASN A 317 14.44 -0.08 19.58
C ASN A 317 13.33 0.49 20.50
N PHE A 318 13.32 1.81 20.68
CA PHE A 318 12.33 2.55 21.48
C PHE A 318 12.41 2.41 23.01
N ASP A 319 13.46 1.82 23.58
CA ASP A 319 13.71 1.84 25.02
C ASP A 319 15.04 2.49 25.36
N GLN A 320 15.13 3.13 26.52
CA GLN A 320 16.42 3.52 27.06
C GLN A 320 17.24 2.27 27.44
N LYS A 321 18.51 2.22 27.01
CA LYS A 321 19.40 1.05 27.14
C LYS A 321 20.82 1.48 27.52
N THR A 322 21.73 0.50 27.52
CA THR A 322 23.15 0.68 27.87
C THR A 322 24.06 0.52 26.66
N TRP A 323 25.33 0.86 26.85
CA TRP A 323 26.38 0.71 25.83
C TRP A 323 26.55 -0.72 25.31
N ALA A 324 26.21 -1.74 26.09
CA ALA A 324 26.32 -3.14 25.67
C ALA A 324 25.27 -3.53 24.61
N ASP A 325 24.16 -2.79 24.53
CA ASP A 325 23.00 -3.15 23.70
C ASP A 325 23.13 -2.65 22.24
N ILE A 326 24.12 -1.82 21.93
CA ILE A 326 24.22 -1.09 20.66
C ILE A 326 25.25 -1.66 19.67
N ASN A 327 25.91 -2.78 20.00
CA ASN A 327 26.81 -3.45 19.06
C ASN A 327 26.03 -4.12 17.92
N ASP A 328 26.53 -4.01 16.68
CA ASP A 328 25.89 -4.53 15.47
C ASP A 328 24.49 -3.93 15.23
N THR A 329 24.36 -2.63 15.47
CA THR A 329 23.11 -1.87 15.30
C THR A 329 23.30 -0.67 14.39
N TYR A 330 22.24 -0.23 13.72
CA TYR A 330 22.22 1.04 13.02
C TYR A 330 22.02 2.14 14.05
N VAL A 331 22.83 3.19 14.01
CA VAL A 331 22.74 4.28 14.99
C VAL A 331 22.54 5.63 14.32
N THR A 332 21.89 6.55 15.01
CA THR A 332 22.05 7.99 14.80
C THR A 332 22.58 8.57 16.08
N MET A 333 23.67 9.33 15.98
CA MET A 333 24.37 9.87 17.13
C MET A 333 24.31 11.40 17.10
N ILE A 334 24.20 12.01 18.27
CA ILE A 334 24.13 13.46 18.42
C ILE A 334 25.18 13.88 19.44
N ASP A 335 26.09 14.75 19.01
CA ASP A 335 26.88 15.63 19.87
C ASP A 335 26.16 16.97 19.90
N ASN A 336 25.61 17.35 21.07
CA ASN A 336 24.80 18.55 21.21
C ASN A 336 25.58 19.74 21.81
N ASN A 337 26.84 19.53 22.16
CA ASN A 337 27.66 20.50 22.88
C ASN A 337 28.95 20.87 22.11
N GLY A 338 29.32 20.11 21.08
CA GLY A 338 30.46 20.33 20.19
C GLY A 338 31.80 19.85 20.74
N ASP A 339 31.83 18.98 21.75
CA ASP A 339 33.06 18.45 22.35
C ASP A 339 33.61 17.20 21.63
N ASN A 340 33.02 16.82 20.50
CA ASN A 340 33.30 15.60 19.74
C ASN A 340 33.03 14.32 20.53
N LYS A 341 32.15 14.37 21.53
CA LYS A 341 31.62 13.19 22.20
C LYS A 341 30.12 13.10 22.00
N VAL A 342 29.63 11.89 21.80
CA VAL A 342 28.20 11.66 21.60
C VAL A 342 27.46 11.73 22.92
N ASP A 343 26.46 12.60 22.98
CA ASP A 343 25.58 12.77 24.13
C ASP A 343 24.35 11.87 24.02
N TYR A 344 23.86 11.64 22.79
CA TYR A 344 22.69 10.81 22.50
C TYR A 344 22.98 9.80 21.40
N ILE A 345 22.45 8.59 21.55
CA ILE A 345 22.51 7.51 20.56
C ILE A 345 21.12 6.93 20.38
N PHE A 346 20.66 6.90 19.14
CA PHE A 346 19.44 6.22 18.72
C PHE A 346 19.80 5.00 17.89
N ALA A 347 19.82 3.85 18.55
CA ALA A 347 20.14 2.57 17.96
C ALA A 347 18.88 1.80 17.53
N LYS A 348 18.99 1.11 16.40
CA LYS A 348 17.98 0.20 15.89
C LYS A 348 18.61 -1.08 15.41
N LYS A 349 18.00 -2.20 15.81
CA LYS A 349 18.29 -3.53 15.28
C LYS A 349 17.05 -4.07 14.60
N TYR A 350 17.23 -4.46 13.34
CA TYR A 350 16.14 -4.93 12.51
C TYR A 350 16.19 -6.43 12.33
N ASP A 351 15.04 -7.06 12.54
CA ASP A 351 14.76 -8.41 12.10
C ASP A 351 14.41 -8.39 10.60
N LEU A 352 15.22 -9.04 9.77
CA LEU A 352 14.92 -9.22 8.33
C LEU A 352 13.87 -10.32 8.15
N ARG A 353 12.80 -10.02 7.42
CA ARG A 353 11.68 -10.93 7.15
C ARG A 353 11.13 -10.72 5.73
N GLU A 354 10.32 -11.67 5.28
CA GLU A 354 9.49 -11.52 4.08
C GLU A 354 8.01 -11.58 4.46
N VAL A 355 7.20 -10.69 3.90
CA VAL A 355 5.75 -10.66 4.11
C VAL A 355 5.10 -11.87 3.43
N LYS A 356 4.35 -12.66 4.21
CA LYS A 356 3.51 -13.74 3.68
C LYS A 356 2.07 -13.32 3.49
N TYR A 357 1.50 -12.64 4.48
CA TYR A 357 0.10 -12.29 4.50
C TYR A 357 -0.17 -11.11 5.46
N VAL A 358 -1.14 -10.27 5.12
CA VAL A 358 -1.56 -9.13 5.94
C VAL A 358 -3.03 -9.31 6.28
N ASP A 359 -3.33 -9.46 7.57
CA ASP A 359 -4.69 -9.50 8.10
C ASP A 359 -5.10 -8.09 8.54
N LEU A 360 -5.76 -7.36 7.65
CA LEU A 360 -6.21 -5.99 7.92
C LEU A 360 -7.32 -5.95 8.98
N ALA A 361 -8.17 -6.98 9.04
CA ALA A 361 -9.27 -7.01 10.00
C ALA A 361 -8.76 -7.10 11.43
N ASN A 362 -7.68 -7.85 11.65
CA ASN A 362 -7.06 -8.01 12.97
C ASN A 362 -5.80 -7.16 13.17
N SER A 363 -5.46 -6.30 12.20
CA SER A 363 -4.22 -5.49 12.17
C SER A 363 -2.97 -6.33 12.50
N LYS A 364 -2.82 -7.46 11.80
CA LYS A 364 -1.77 -8.44 12.06
C LYS A 364 -0.97 -8.74 10.80
N LEU A 365 0.35 -8.70 10.93
CA LEU A 365 1.30 -8.97 9.85
C LEU A 365 1.90 -10.37 10.04
N TYR A 366 1.77 -11.22 9.03
CA TYR A 366 2.38 -12.55 9.01
C TYR A 366 3.59 -12.57 8.08
N THR A 367 4.71 -13.06 8.58
CA THR A 367 5.97 -13.19 7.82
C THR A 367 6.31 -14.65 7.53
N THR A 368 7.45 -14.88 6.89
CA THR A 368 8.00 -16.22 6.69
C THR A 368 8.32 -16.96 7.98
N ILE A 369 8.61 -16.25 9.07
CA ILE A 369 9.13 -16.82 10.33
C ILE A 369 8.14 -16.63 11.49
N ASP A 370 7.58 -15.44 11.63
CA ASP A 370 6.81 -14.99 12.79
C ASP A 370 5.62 -14.11 12.39
N SER A 371 4.91 -13.56 13.37
CA SER A 371 3.82 -12.61 13.13
C SER A 371 3.89 -11.45 14.12
N TYR A 372 3.46 -10.27 13.68
CA TYR A 372 3.47 -9.04 14.45
C TYR A 372 2.05 -8.50 14.61
N GLN A 373 1.68 -8.17 15.84
CA GLN A 373 0.40 -7.56 16.17
C GLN A 373 0.55 -6.04 16.14
N LEU A 374 0.02 -5.40 15.09
CA LEU A 374 0.20 -3.98 14.82
C LEU A 374 -1.07 -3.21 15.20
N LYS A 375 -1.28 -2.98 16.50
CA LYS A 375 -2.44 -2.24 17.01
C LYS A 375 -2.08 -0.77 17.29
N ASP A 376 -3.09 0.09 17.15
CA ASP A 376 -3.04 1.52 17.52
C ASP A 376 -1.94 2.31 16.78
N ALA A 377 -1.58 3.49 17.30
CA ALA A 377 -0.53 4.37 16.75
C ALA A 377 0.90 3.95 17.16
N LYS A 378 1.11 2.67 17.54
CA LYS A 378 2.39 2.17 18.07
C LYS A 378 3.35 1.66 17.00
N TYR A 379 3.01 1.81 15.72
CA TYR A 379 3.86 1.35 14.63
C TYR A 379 4.03 2.39 13.54
N THR A 380 5.20 2.38 12.91
CA THR A 380 5.50 3.15 11.70
C THR A 380 5.85 2.19 10.58
N ILE A 381 5.28 2.40 9.39
CA ILE A 381 5.63 1.65 8.18
C ILE A 381 6.18 2.62 7.16
N ILE A 382 7.36 2.30 6.64
CA ILE A 382 8.01 3.03 5.56
C ILE A 382 8.18 2.04 4.41
N LYS A 383 7.43 2.22 3.33
CA LYS A 383 7.59 1.41 2.11
C LYS A 383 8.30 2.21 1.05
N ASN A 384 9.43 1.69 0.55
CA ASN A 384 10.24 2.31 -0.48
C ASN A 384 10.61 3.79 -0.19
N GLY A 385 10.91 4.10 1.07
CA GLY A 385 11.31 5.44 1.52
C GLY A 385 10.14 6.40 1.79
N THR A 386 8.89 5.96 1.64
CA THR A 386 7.71 6.78 1.91
C THR A 386 6.87 6.20 3.04
N MET A 387 6.23 7.07 3.83
CA MET A 387 5.28 6.65 4.86
C MET A 387 4.16 5.83 4.22
N ALA A 388 3.89 4.67 4.79
CA ALA A 388 2.95 3.69 4.27
C ALA A 388 2.00 3.21 5.37
N LYS A 389 0.89 2.62 4.97
CA LYS A 389 -0.09 1.97 5.83
C LYS A 389 0.11 0.45 5.81
N LEU A 390 -0.49 -0.24 6.78
CA LEU A 390 -0.45 -1.70 6.83
C LEU A 390 -1.04 -2.34 5.56
N SER A 391 -2.07 -1.72 4.97
CA SER A 391 -2.69 -2.12 3.69
C SER A 391 -1.75 -2.05 2.49
N ASP A 392 -0.65 -1.30 2.59
CA ASP A 392 0.26 -1.08 1.47
C ASP A 392 1.33 -2.19 1.42
N LEU A 393 1.45 -3.00 2.47
CA LEU A 393 2.33 -4.17 2.49
C LEU A 393 1.72 -5.32 1.68
N THR A 394 2.54 -5.94 0.83
CA THR A 394 2.14 -7.00 -0.09
C THR A 394 2.97 -8.25 0.12
N LYS A 395 2.40 -9.43 -0.20
CA LYS A 395 3.13 -10.70 -0.18
C LYS A 395 4.41 -10.58 -1.01
N GLY A 396 5.54 -11.02 -0.45
CA GLY A 396 6.86 -10.95 -1.08
C GLY A 396 7.64 -9.67 -0.79
N ASP A 397 7.04 -8.67 -0.12
CA ASP A 397 7.80 -7.52 0.37
C ASP A 397 8.86 -7.99 1.37
N ILE A 398 10.08 -7.47 1.21
CA ILE A 398 11.18 -7.67 2.15
C ILE A 398 11.09 -6.57 3.21
N ILE A 399 10.98 -6.96 4.48
CA ILE A 399 10.79 -6.04 5.59
C ILE A 399 11.92 -6.14 6.61
N HIS A 400 12.24 -5.00 7.21
CA HIS A 400 13.15 -4.86 8.34
C HIS A 400 12.32 -4.38 9.52
N VAL A 401 12.18 -5.22 10.54
CA VAL A 401 11.32 -4.94 11.69
C VAL A 401 12.19 -4.60 12.90
N ALA A 402 12.18 -3.35 13.32
CA ALA A 402 12.65 -2.96 14.64
C ALA A 402 11.48 -3.07 15.60
N LYS A 403 11.63 -3.84 16.68
CA LYS A 403 10.58 -4.06 17.67
C LYS A 403 11.09 -3.83 19.09
N ASN A 404 10.21 -3.28 19.90
CA ASN A 404 10.33 -3.31 21.35
C ASN A 404 9.57 -4.52 21.88
N THR A 405 10.24 -5.41 22.61
CA THR A 405 9.63 -6.64 23.15
C THR A 405 8.70 -6.40 24.34
N ALA A 406 8.75 -5.24 24.99
CA ALA A 406 7.96 -4.91 26.18
C ALA A 406 6.79 -3.96 25.89
N SER A 407 6.92 -3.03 24.93
CA SER A 407 5.95 -1.96 24.68
C SER A 407 5.09 -2.11 23.41
N ASP A 408 5.28 -3.19 22.65
CA ASP A 408 4.64 -3.46 21.34
C ASP A 408 4.80 -2.27 20.36
N LYS A 409 5.94 -1.57 20.43
CA LYS A 409 6.31 -0.51 19.48
C LYS A 409 7.10 -1.11 18.32
N PHE A 410 6.71 -0.74 17.10
CA PHE A 410 7.31 -1.28 15.87
C PHE A 410 7.71 -0.19 14.88
N GLU A 411 8.81 -0.42 14.18
CA GLU A 411 9.09 0.24 12.90
C GLU A 411 9.39 -0.82 11.85
N ILE A 412 8.71 -0.68 10.72
CA ILE A 412 8.78 -1.63 9.61
C ILE A 412 9.24 -0.87 8.38
N ILE A 413 10.43 -1.18 7.90
CA ILE A 413 10.94 -0.68 6.61
C ILE A 413 10.72 -1.78 5.57
N ALA A 414 9.83 -1.53 4.63
CA ALA A 414 9.46 -2.45 3.57
C ALA A 414 10.06 -2.01 2.23
N VAL A 415 10.59 -2.98 1.48
CA VAL A 415 11.04 -2.79 0.11
C VAL A 415 10.56 -3.95 -0.78
N ASN A 416 10.33 -3.65 -2.05
CA ASN A 416 10.04 -4.65 -3.07
C ASN A 416 10.98 -4.50 -4.28
N LYS A 417 12.24 -4.13 -3.99
CA LYS A 417 13.26 -3.89 -5.00
C LYS A 417 13.73 -5.21 -5.61
N THR A 418 13.76 -5.26 -6.93
CA THR A 418 14.36 -6.39 -7.67
C THR A 418 15.32 -5.88 -8.73
N VAL A 419 16.37 -6.65 -9.01
CA VAL A 419 17.26 -6.46 -10.15
C VAL A 419 17.28 -7.73 -10.99
N GLU A 420 17.01 -7.57 -12.29
CA GLU A 420 17.07 -8.67 -13.26
C GLU A 420 18.23 -8.41 -14.22
N GLY A 421 19.02 -9.44 -14.49
CA GLY A 421 20.13 -9.32 -15.42
C GLY A 421 21.08 -10.51 -15.41
N LYS A 422 22.00 -10.47 -16.36
CA LYS A 422 23.09 -11.45 -16.50
C LYS A 422 24.16 -11.16 -15.46
N VAL A 423 24.61 -12.19 -14.74
CA VAL A 423 25.79 -12.08 -13.86
C VAL A 423 27.04 -12.07 -14.74
N THR A 424 27.78 -10.96 -14.71
CA THR A 424 28.98 -10.79 -15.54
C THR A 424 30.26 -11.15 -14.81
N GLU A 425 30.26 -11.05 -13.48
CA GLU A 425 31.43 -11.30 -12.63
C GLU A 425 31.00 -11.68 -11.21
N ILE A 426 31.83 -12.49 -10.55
CA ILE A 426 31.69 -12.90 -9.14
C ILE A 426 33.02 -12.58 -8.43
N GLU A 427 32.96 -11.89 -7.29
CA GLU A 427 34.11 -11.45 -6.49
C GLU A 427 34.04 -12.04 -5.07
N GLY A 428 35.18 -12.48 -4.52
CA GLY A 428 35.29 -12.99 -3.14
C GLY A 428 35.01 -14.49 -2.99
N THR A 429 35.51 -15.10 -1.91
CA THR A 429 35.34 -16.54 -1.60
C THR A 429 34.49 -16.82 -0.36
N THR A 430 34.43 -15.87 0.59
CA THR A 430 33.69 -15.98 1.86
C THR A 430 32.65 -14.88 2.05
N SER A 431 32.67 -13.86 1.21
CA SER A 431 31.68 -12.77 1.18
C SER A 431 31.47 -12.40 -0.27
N LEU A 432 30.85 -13.34 -0.99
CA LEU A 432 30.62 -13.26 -2.43
C LEU A 432 29.93 -11.94 -2.78
N LYS A 433 30.31 -11.37 -3.92
CA LYS A 433 29.66 -10.22 -4.56
C LYS A 433 29.46 -10.54 -6.03
N VAL A 434 28.39 -10.01 -6.61
CA VAL A 434 28.07 -10.22 -8.03
C VAL A 434 27.91 -8.90 -8.76
N TYR A 435 28.29 -8.89 -10.03
CA TYR A 435 28.04 -7.78 -10.93
C TYR A 435 26.85 -8.11 -11.85
N VAL A 436 25.83 -7.27 -11.79
CA VAL A 436 24.62 -7.37 -12.62
C VAL A 436 24.37 -5.99 -13.23
N ASN A 437 24.25 -5.93 -14.55
CA ASN A 437 24.10 -4.66 -15.29
C ASN A 437 25.19 -3.62 -14.94
N GLY A 438 26.41 -4.07 -14.64
CA GLY A 438 27.54 -3.22 -14.25
C GLY A 438 27.52 -2.70 -12.81
N VAL A 439 26.50 -3.05 -12.00
CA VAL A 439 26.40 -2.67 -10.59
C VAL A 439 26.81 -3.84 -9.71
N LYS A 440 27.61 -3.56 -8.67
CA LYS A 440 28.07 -4.54 -7.69
C LYS A 440 27.06 -4.70 -6.56
N TYR A 441 26.72 -5.95 -6.24
CA TYR A 441 25.83 -6.32 -5.14
C TYR A 441 26.51 -7.32 -4.20
N SER A 442 26.28 -7.16 -2.90
CA SER A 442 26.63 -8.16 -1.88
C SER A 442 25.39 -8.93 -1.44
N PHE A 443 25.58 -10.07 -0.76
CA PHE A 443 24.50 -10.91 -0.25
C PHE A 443 24.20 -10.62 1.23
N ASN A 444 22.94 -10.83 1.60
CA ASN A 444 22.49 -10.91 2.98
C ASN A 444 21.81 -12.27 3.18
N THR A 445 22.54 -13.18 3.83
CA THR A 445 22.16 -14.59 4.00
C THR A 445 21.19 -14.82 5.16
N THR A 446 20.70 -13.76 5.80
CA THR A 446 19.81 -13.86 6.98
C THR A 446 18.47 -14.49 6.64
N LEU A 447 17.91 -14.19 5.46
CA LEU A 447 16.61 -14.74 5.05
C LEU A 447 16.75 -16.12 4.39
N ASP A 448 17.82 -16.32 3.64
CA ASP A 448 18.18 -17.56 2.94
C ASP A 448 19.70 -17.73 3.02
N ALA A 449 20.14 -18.73 3.80
CA ALA A 449 21.55 -19.02 4.01
C ALA A 449 22.28 -19.52 2.76
N THR A 450 21.54 -19.89 1.70
CA THR A 450 22.06 -20.42 0.45
C THR A 450 21.96 -19.41 -0.70
N VAL A 451 21.57 -18.16 -0.42
CA VAL A 451 21.32 -17.15 -1.45
C VAL A 451 22.56 -16.83 -2.30
N ASP A 452 23.76 -17.04 -1.77
CA ASP A 452 25.05 -16.85 -2.44
C ASP A 452 25.61 -18.12 -3.11
N ASP A 453 25.02 -19.29 -2.87
CA ASP A 453 25.49 -20.57 -3.44
C ASP A 453 25.23 -20.73 -4.95
N ASN A 454 26.03 -21.51 -5.66
CA ASN A 454 25.74 -21.97 -7.04
C ASN A 454 25.39 -20.84 -8.05
N ILE A 455 25.91 -19.63 -7.85
CA ILE A 455 25.74 -18.54 -8.81
C ILE A 455 26.74 -18.74 -9.93
N THR A 456 26.24 -18.67 -11.17
CA THR A 456 27.06 -18.91 -12.35
C THR A 456 27.20 -17.62 -13.17
N VAL A 457 28.44 -17.31 -13.55
CA VAL A 457 28.71 -16.28 -14.55
C VAL A 457 28.00 -16.66 -15.85
N ASP A 458 27.54 -15.65 -16.56
CA ASP A 458 26.76 -15.75 -17.79
C ASP A 458 25.31 -16.23 -17.69
N SER A 459 24.85 -16.63 -16.51
CA SER A 459 23.43 -16.91 -16.26
C SER A 459 22.66 -15.62 -15.94
N THR A 460 21.38 -15.60 -16.32
CA THR A 460 20.45 -14.51 -15.98
C THR A 460 19.74 -14.85 -14.69
N TYR A 461 19.63 -13.88 -13.78
CA TYR A 461 18.94 -14.03 -12.51
C TYR A 461 17.99 -12.86 -12.28
N LYS A 462 16.93 -13.12 -11.52
CA LYS A 462 16.16 -12.13 -10.78
C LYS A 462 16.59 -12.17 -9.32
N PHE A 463 17.13 -11.06 -8.82
CA PHE A 463 17.49 -10.90 -7.43
C PHE A 463 16.50 -9.97 -6.72
N THR A 464 16.08 -10.34 -5.52
CA THR A 464 15.33 -9.43 -4.62
C THR A 464 16.30 -8.79 -3.64
N LEU A 465 16.17 -7.49 -3.45
CA LEU A 465 17.08 -6.68 -2.65
C LEU A 465 16.43 -6.23 -1.34
N ASP A 466 17.25 -6.10 -0.30
CA ASP A 466 16.87 -5.53 1.00
C ASP A 466 16.96 -3.99 1.01
N LYS A 467 16.76 -3.36 2.18
CA LYS A 467 16.75 -1.89 2.29
C LYS A 467 18.13 -1.28 1.98
N ASP A 468 19.20 -2.03 2.21
CA ASP A 468 20.60 -1.65 2.01
C ASP A 468 21.12 -2.10 0.63
N ASN A 469 20.22 -2.56 -0.24
CA ASN A 469 20.50 -3.10 -1.57
C ASN A 469 21.35 -4.38 -1.60
N LYS A 470 21.34 -5.17 -0.51
CA LYS A 470 21.94 -6.51 -0.51
C LYS A 470 20.95 -7.54 -1.04
N ILE A 471 21.45 -8.53 -1.76
CA ILE A 471 20.65 -9.62 -2.32
C ILE A 471 20.19 -10.55 -1.20
N VAL A 472 18.88 -10.73 -1.06
CA VAL A 472 18.25 -11.63 -0.06
C VAL A 472 17.52 -12.80 -0.68
N LYS A 473 17.24 -12.75 -1.98
CA LYS A 473 16.71 -13.87 -2.75
C LYS A 473 17.27 -13.87 -4.16
N LYS A 474 17.33 -15.06 -4.75
CA LYS A 474 17.66 -15.26 -6.16
C LYS A 474 16.66 -16.21 -6.83
N GLU A 475 16.45 -15.98 -8.12
CA GLU A 475 15.73 -16.87 -9.02
C GLU A 475 16.50 -16.89 -10.35
N GLN A 476 17.00 -18.06 -10.77
CA GLN A 476 17.71 -18.18 -12.04
C GLN A 476 16.69 -18.16 -13.18
N ILE A 477 16.84 -17.23 -14.12
CA ILE A 477 16.02 -17.14 -15.31
C ILE A 477 16.70 -17.97 -16.40
N ALA A 478 15.98 -18.99 -16.89
CA ALA A 478 16.46 -19.84 -17.98
C ALA A 478 16.76 -19.00 -19.24
N ALA A 479 17.84 -19.34 -19.96
CA ALA A 479 18.26 -18.62 -21.15
C ALA A 479 17.17 -18.67 -22.25
N ALA A 480 16.98 -17.55 -22.94
CA ALA A 480 15.88 -17.24 -23.86
C ALA A 480 15.66 -18.17 -25.09
N ASN A 481 16.34 -19.31 -25.19
CA ASN A 481 16.25 -20.24 -26.31
C ASN A 481 15.85 -21.66 -25.90
N GLU A 482 15.51 -21.90 -24.63
CA GLU A 482 15.05 -23.21 -24.18
C GLU A 482 13.53 -23.31 -24.31
N THR A 483 13.07 -24.16 -25.22
CA THR A 483 11.64 -24.43 -25.44
C THR A 483 11.28 -25.81 -24.86
N VAL A 484 10.05 -25.94 -24.32
CA VAL A 484 9.51 -27.21 -23.82
C VAL A 484 8.35 -27.68 -24.68
N ALA A 485 8.30 -28.98 -24.97
CA ALA A 485 7.22 -29.58 -25.76
C ALA A 485 7.12 -31.10 -25.53
N MET A 486 5.98 -31.67 -25.89
CA MET A 486 5.79 -33.12 -25.98
C MET A 486 6.20 -33.65 -27.35
N VAL A 487 6.91 -34.77 -27.38
CA VAL A 487 7.27 -35.46 -28.62
C VAL A 487 6.09 -36.29 -29.10
N VAL A 488 5.46 -35.87 -30.19
CA VAL A 488 4.31 -36.57 -30.79
C VAL A 488 4.77 -37.70 -31.70
N TYR A 489 5.81 -37.44 -32.51
CA TYR A 489 6.22 -38.33 -33.58
C TYR A 489 7.68 -38.09 -33.97
N LYS A 490 8.38 -39.13 -34.42
CA LYS A 490 9.74 -39.03 -34.97
C LYS A 490 9.86 -39.85 -36.26
N ASP A 491 10.55 -39.28 -37.25
CA ASP A 491 10.74 -39.93 -38.56
C ASP A 491 12.06 -39.51 -39.22
N THR A 492 12.48 -40.29 -40.20
CA THR A 492 13.68 -40.05 -41.01
C THR A 492 13.32 -39.97 -42.49
N PHE A 493 13.83 -38.95 -43.17
CA PHE A 493 13.64 -38.75 -44.60
C PHE A 493 14.98 -38.80 -45.32
N THR A 494 15.00 -39.36 -46.54
CA THR A 494 16.19 -39.32 -47.39
C THR A 494 16.01 -38.27 -48.47
N GLU A 495 16.89 -37.28 -48.50
CA GLU A 495 16.89 -36.21 -49.50
C GLU A 495 18.29 -36.12 -50.13
N PHE A 496 18.38 -36.25 -51.46
CA PHE A 496 19.65 -36.28 -52.20
C PHE A 496 20.73 -37.21 -51.62
N GLY A 497 20.32 -38.39 -51.13
CA GLY A 497 21.22 -39.38 -50.54
C GLY A 497 21.69 -39.05 -49.10
N LYS A 498 21.18 -38.00 -48.47
CA LYS A 498 21.43 -37.66 -47.07
C LYS A 498 20.19 -37.96 -46.23
N THR A 499 20.38 -38.60 -45.07
CA THR A 499 19.32 -38.81 -44.08
C THR A 499 19.09 -37.53 -43.27
N ILE A 500 17.84 -37.08 -43.20
CA ILE A 500 17.37 -35.95 -42.40
C ILE A 500 16.49 -36.50 -41.28
N TYR A 501 16.76 -36.05 -40.05
CA TYR A 501 16.05 -36.47 -38.84
C TYR A 501 14.99 -35.42 -38.50
N LYS A 502 13.71 -35.81 -38.40
CA LYS A 502 12.61 -34.89 -38.07
C LYS A 502 11.81 -35.37 -36.87
N VAL A 503 11.36 -34.42 -36.07
CA VAL A 503 10.51 -34.66 -34.89
C VAL A 503 9.34 -33.68 -34.90
N LYS A 504 8.14 -34.21 -34.62
CA LYS A 504 6.93 -33.41 -34.40
C LYS A 504 6.75 -33.18 -32.90
N LEU A 505 6.62 -31.90 -32.54
CA LEU A 505 6.46 -31.43 -31.17
C LEU A 505 5.08 -30.81 -30.97
N LEU A 506 4.47 -31.05 -29.81
CA LEU A 506 3.22 -30.45 -29.35
C LEU A 506 3.51 -29.51 -28.18
N TYR A 507 3.08 -28.26 -28.29
CA TYR A 507 3.30 -27.21 -27.29
C TYR A 507 2.11 -27.06 -26.35
N ALA A 508 2.33 -26.31 -25.26
CA ALA A 508 1.33 -26.05 -24.23
C ALA A 508 0.07 -25.32 -24.73
N ASP A 509 0.17 -24.57 -25.83
CA ASP A 509 -0.95 -23.88 -26.47
C ASP A 509 -1.74 -24.79 -27.44
N GLY A 510 -1.35 -26.05 -27.56
CA GLY A 510 -1.95 -27.03 -28.47
C GLY A 510 -1.39 -26.96 -29.90
N THR A 511 -0.45 -26.07 -30.21
CA THR A 511 0.16 -26.01 -31.53
C THR A 511 1.15 -27.15 -31.74
N GLU A 512 1.26 -27.61 -32.99
CA GLU A 512 2.24 -28.62 -33.38
C GLU A 512 3.27 -28.06 -34.36
N LYS A 513 4.54 -28.45 -34.22
CA LYS A 513 5.61 -28.05 -35.14
C LYS A 513 6.52 -29.23 -35.46
N VAL A 514 6.92 -29.34 -36.73
CA VAL A 514 7.93 -30.30 -37.18
C VAL A 514 9.27 -29.58 -37.25
N LEU A 515 10.28 -30.10 -36.54
CA LEU A 515 11.64 -29.57 -36.53
C LEU A 515 12.64 -30.63 -37.00
N GLU A 516 13.69 -30.17 -37.68
CA GLU A 516 14.86 -31.01 -37.97
C GLU A 516 15.75 -31.14 -36.73
N VAL A 517 16.46 -32.25 -36.61
CA VAL A 517 17.43 -32.52 -35.54
C VAL A 517 18.84 -32.48 -36.09
N LYS A 518 19.78 -31.85 -35.36
CA LYS A 518 21.14 -31.58 -35.87
C LYS A 518 21.91 -32.84 -36.32
N ASP A 519 21.73 -33.95 -35.61
CA ASP A 519 22.49 -35.19 -35.81
C ASP A 519 21.74 -36.43 -35.28
N LEU A 520 22.25 -37.60 -35.66
CA LEU A 520 21.69 -38.91 -35.29
C LEU A 520 21.74 -39.16 -33.77
N ALA A 521 22.78 -38.69 -33.08
CA ALA A 521 22.94 -38.92 -31.64
C ALA A 521 21.85 -38.20 -30.86
N THR A 522 21.60 -36.94 -31.21
CA THR A 522 20.53 -36.10 -30.66
C THR A 522 19.17 -36.70 -31.01
N TYR A 523 18.96 -37.14 -32.25
CA TYR A 523 17.71 -37.80 -32.66
C TYR A 523 17.42 -39.10 -31.88
N ASN A 524 18.43 -39.94 -31.66
CA ASN A 524 18.29 -41.20 -30.92
C ASN A 524 17.97 -40.99 -29.43
N ALA A 525 18.33 -39.84 -28.86
CA ALA A 525 17.96 -39.46 -27.49
C ALA A 525 16.49 -39.04 -27.34
N ILE A 526 15.75 -38.85 -28.45
CA ILE A 526 14.33 -38.46 -28.44
C ILE A 526 13.44 -39.71 -28.46
N THR A 527 12.51 -39.78 -27.50
CA THR A 527 11.48 -40.80 -27.39
C THR A 527 10.09 -40.18 -27.55
N ILE A 528 9.19 -40.88 -28.24
CA ILE A 528 7.78 -40.48 -28.38
C ILE A 528 7.11 -40.46 -27.01
N ALA A 529 6.15 -39.57 -26.81
CA ALA A 529 5.44 -39.35 -25.56
C ALA A 529 6.32 -38.93 -24.38
N ASN A 530 7.51 -38.37 -24.65
CA ASN A 530 8.33 -37.71 -23.65
C ASN A 530 8.13 -36.19 -23.70
N TYR A 531 8.12 -35.59 -22.50
CA TYR A 531 8.28 -34.15 -22.32
C TYR A 531 9.76 -33.79 -22.39
N ILE A 532 10.14 -32.95 -23.34
CA ILE A 532 11.54 -32.58 -23.57
C ILE A 532 11.75 -31.08 -23.46
N LYS A 533 12.91 -30.70 -22.95
CA LYS A 533 13.45 -29.33 -23.03
C LYS A 533 14.51 -29.32 -24.12
N TYR A 534 14.46 -28.37 -25.05
CA TYR A 534 15.40 -28.36 -26.17
C TYR A 534 15.81 -26.92 -26.56
N THR A 535 16.96 -26.82 -27.22
CA THR A 535 17.42 -25.58 -27.87
C THR A 535 17.50 -25.78 -29.38
N THR A 536 17.43 -24.69 -30.15
CA THR A 536 17.68 -24.71 -31.59
C THR A 536 18.99 -24.04 -31.96
N ASP A 537 19.63 -24.50 -33.03
CA ASP A 537 20.74 -23.78 -33.66
C ASP A 537 20.25 -22.53 -34.43
N SER A 538 21.18 -21.80 -35.03
CA SER A 538 20.89 -20.61 -35.84
C SER A 538 20.04 -20.89 -37.08
N ASN A 539 19.86 -22.15 -37.47
CA ASN A 539 19.05 -22.58 -38.61
C ASN A 539 17.70 -23.17 -38.16
N GLY A 540 17.38 -23.12 -36.86
CA GLY A 540 16.13 -23.63 -36.30
C GLY A 540 16.08 -25.15 -36.11
N LYS A 541 17.21 -25.86 -36.24
CA LYS A 541 17.28 -27.31 -35.96
C LYS A 541 17.48 -27.55 -34.48
N ILE A 542 16.89 -28.62 -33.94
CA ILE A 542 17.11 -29.04 -32.55
C ILE A 542 18.60 -29.33 -32.37
N ASN A 543 19.26 -28.50 -31.56
CA ASN A 543 20.70 -28.52 -31.32
C ASN A 543 21.06 -29.28 -30.04
N SER A 544 20.28 -29.16 -28.99
CA SER A 544 20.46 -29.95 -27.78
C SER A 544 19.10 -30.29 -27.20
N ILE A 545 19.05 -31.45 -26.54
CA ILE A 545 17.89 -31.87 -25.77
C ILE A 545 18.39 -32.10 -24.36
N ASN A 546 17.71 -31.47 -23.41
CA ASN A 546 17.77 -31.86 -22.02
C ASN A 546 16.51 -32.68 -21.75
N THR A 547 16.64 -34.00 -21.75
CA THR A 547 15.64 -34.81 -21.05
C THR A 547 15.73 -34.38 -19.60
N TRP A 548 14.63 -33.89 -19.02
CA TRP A 548 14.61 -33.56 -17.60
C TRP A 548 15.20 -34.74 -16.83
N GLY A 549 16.39 -34.55 -16.25
CA GLY A 549 17.15 -35.60 -15.55
C GLY A 549 16.41 -36.13 -14.31
N THR A 550 15.33 -35.46 -13.93
CA THR A 550 14.44 -35.88 -12.86
C THR A 550 13.01 -35.56 -13.26
N LYS A 551 12.21 -36.59 -13.54
CA LYS A 551 10.78 -36.52 -13.23
C LYS A 551 10.70 -36.15 -11.75
N GLU A 552 10.11 -35.02 -11.39
CA GLU A 552 10.14 -34.60 -9.98
C GLU A 552 9.28 -35.53 -9.12
N VAL A 553 8.24 -36.11 -9.74
CA VAL A 553 7.38 -37.12 -9.13
C VAL A 553 6.91 -38.09 -10.22
N THR A 554 7.04 -39.39 -9.95
CA THR A 554 6.38 -40.46 -10.73
C THR A 554 5.58 -41.32 -9.75
N PRO A 555 4.30 -40.99 -9.50
CA PRO A 555 3.41 -41.80 -8.70
C PRO A 555 3.31 -43.20 -9.32
N SER A 556 3.46 -44.24 -8.50
CA SER A 556 2.99 -45.57 -8.83
C SER A 556 1.87 -45.93 -7.85
N GLY A 557 0.68 -46.27 -8.36
CA GLY A 557 -0.51 -46.56 -7.57
C GLY A 557 -1.67 -45.59 -7.79
N THR A 558 -2.60 -45.54 -6.83
CA THR A 558 -3.83 -44.74 -6.91
C THR A 558 -3.53 -43.25 -6.85
N VAL A 559 -3.85 -42.53 -7.94
CA VAL A 559 -3.73 -41.06 -8.00
C VAL A 559 -5.13 -40.44 -7.96
N LYS A 560 -5.32 -39.43 -7.10
CA LYS A 560 -6.58 -38.69 -7.03
C LYS A 560 -6.39 -37.31 -7.64
N LEU A 561 -7.14 -37.02 -8.70
CA LEU A 561 -7.22 -35.67 -9.24
C LEU A 561 -8.38 -34.95 -8.56
N ASN A 562 -8.07 -34.02 -7.66
CA ASN A 562 -9.05 -33.14 -7.04
C ASN A 562 -9.17 -31.84 -7.84
N LYS A 563 -10.11 -30.96 -7.47
CA LYS A 563 -10.36 -29.68 -8.15
C LYS A 563 -9.09 -28.82 -8.28
N ASP A 564 -8.34 -28.69 -7.19
CA ASP A 564 -7.22 -27.73 -7.10
C ASP A 564 -5.86 -28.43 -6.85
N ASN A 565 -5.83 -29.77 -6.82
CA ASN A 565 -4.60 -30.53 -6.54
C ASN A 565 -4.64 -31.95 -7.08
N ILE A 566 -3.46 -32.51 -7.32
CA ILE A 566 -3.21 -33.93 -7.55
C ILE A 566 -2.66 -34.53 -6.25
N GLU A 567 -3.31 -35.55 -5.71
CA GLU A 567 -2.84 -36.28 -4.53
C GLU A 567 -2.12 -37.56 -4.94
N VAL A 568 -0.89 -37.69 -4.44
CA VAL A 568 -0.02 -38.85 -4.64
C VAL A 568 0.37 -39.36 -3.25
N GLY A 569 -0.24 -40.46 -2.83
CA GLY A 569 -0.10 -40.93 -1.45
C GLY A 569 -0.63 -39.88 -0.46
N SER A 570 0.22 -39.38 0.43
CA SER A 570 -0.09 -38.30 1.39
C SER A 570 0.26 -36.89 0.89
N THR A 571 0.98 -36.77 -0.22
CA THR A 571 1.49 -35.49 -0.71
C THR A 571 0.51 -34.86 -1.68
N LYS A 572 0.29 -33.54 -1.55
CA LYS A 572 -0.55 -32.74 -2.43
C LYS A 572 0.31 -31.86 -3.32
N TYR A 573 0.00 -31.89 -4.62
CA TYR A 573 0.61 -31.04 -5.62
C TYR A 573 -0.47 -30.12 -6.18
N PHE A 574 -0.27 -28.80 -6.07
CA PHE A 574 -1.30 -27.82 -6.34
C PHE A 574 -1.33 -27.45 -7.82
N VAL A 575 -2.54 -27.39 -8.38
CA VAL A 575 -2.79 -26.99 -9.76
C VAL A 575 -3.23 -25.53 -9.78
N THR A 576 -2.70 -24.76 -10.72
CA THR A 576 -3.07 -23.36 -10.95
C THR A 576 -3.71 -23.20 -12.32
N ASN A 577 -4.25 -22.01 -12.61
CA ASN A 577 -4.77 -21.70 -13.95
C ASN A 577 -3.70 -21.75 -15.06
N ASN A 578 -2.41 -21.72 -14.69
CA ASN A 578 -1.29 -21.78 -15.62
C ASN A 578 -0.73 -23.20 -15.79
N THR A 579 -1.27 -24.20 -15.07
CA THR A 579 -0.79 -25.58 -15.17
C THR A 579 -1.19 -26.17 -16.52
N VAL A 580 -0.18 -26.60 -17.28
CA VAL A 580 -0.36 -27.28 -18.58
C VAL A 580 -0.54 -28.77 -18.35
N VAL A 581 -1.54 -29.39 -18.98
CA VAL A 581 -1.77 -30.84 -18.86
C VAL A 581 -1.71 -31.51 -20.23
N PHE A 582 -0.81 -32.47 -20.37
CA PHE A 582 -0.76 -33.39 -21.50
C PHE A 582 -1.37 -34.73 -21.11
N TYR A 583 -2.36 -35.18 -21.86
CA TYR A 583 -3.00 -36.48 -21.68
C TYR A 583 -2.49 -37.46 -22.75
N VAL A 584 -2.00 -38.61 -22.32
CA VAL A 584 -1.38 -39.62 -23.19
C VAL A 584 -2.19 -40.91 -23.15
N TYR A 585 -2.68 -41.34 -24.32
CA TYR A 585 -3.38 -42.60 -24.52
C TYR A 585 -2.88 -43.29 -25.80
N ASN A 586 -2.35 -44.51 -25.70
CA ASN A 586 -1.81 -45.27 -26.85
C ASN A 586 -0.87 -44.45 -27.75
N ASN A 587 0.04 -43.68 -27.13
CA ASN A 587 0.97 -42.73 -27.80
C ASN A 587 0.32 -41.52 -28.49
N ASN A 588 -0.99 -41.37 -28.46
CA ASN A 588 -1.65 -40.12 -28.82
C ASN A 588 -1.58 -39.15 -27.63
N ILE A 589 -1.32 -37.88 -27.92
CA ILE A 589 -1.06 -36.85 -26.92
C ILE A 589 -2.00 -35.67 -27.18
N ASP A 590 -2.78 -35.31 -26.18
CA ASP A 590 -3.70 -34.17 -26.21
C ASP A 590 -3.32 -33.14 -25.14
N VAL A 591 -3.52 -31.86 -25.43
CA VAL A 591 -3.47 -30.79 -24.40
C VAL A 591 -4.87 -30.59 -23.84
N VAL A 592 -5.01 -30.67 -22.52
CA VAL A 592 -6.32 -30.61 -21.85
C VAL A 592 -6.33 -29.63 -20.69
N LYS A 593 -7.50 -29.09 -20.35
CA LYS A 593 -7.65 -28.34 -19.11
C LYS A 593 -7.71 -29.31 -17.95
N TYR A 594 -6.99 -29.00 -16.87
CA TYR A 594 -7.01 -29.84 -15.68
C TYR A 594 -8.42 -30.04 -15.10
N SER A 595 -9.27 -29.00 -15.17
CA SER A 595 -10.67 -29.05 -14.75
C SER A 595 -11.47 -30.17 -15.41
N ASP A 596 -11.13 -30.53 -16.65
CA ASP A 596 -11.85 -31.52 -17.42
C ASP A 596 -11.53 -32.94 -16.95
N LEU A 597 -10.42 -33.11 -16.21
CA LEU A 597 -9.97 -34.38 -15.63
C LEU A 597 -10.23 -34.49 -14.11
N ALA A 598 -10.54 -33.37 -13.45
CA ALA A 598 -10.64 -33.28 -12.00
C ALA A 598 -11.90 -33.95 -11.45
N LYS A 599 -11.75 -34.69 -10.34
CA LYS A 599 -12.72 -35.50 -9.57
C LYS A 599 -12.80 -37.00 -9.90
N GLN A 600 -11.77 -37.57 -10.52
CA GLN A 600 -11.65 -39.02 -10.71
C GLN A 600 -10.49 -39.61 -9.89
N THR A 601 -10.72 -40.81 -9.35
CA THR A 601 -9.64 -41.64 -8.79
C THR A 601 -9.16 -42.58 -9.88
N TYR A 602 -7.92 -42.41 -10.31
CA TYR A 602 -7.32 -43.27 -11.32
C TYR A 602 -6.58 -44.41 -10.64
N SER A 603 -7.06 -45.63 -10.82
CA SER A 603 -6.44 -46.81 -10.21
C SER A 603 -5.16 -47.27 -10.91
N ASN A 604 -4.88 -46.80 -12.14
CA ASN A 604 -3.75 -47.26 -12.98
C ASN A 604 -3.16 -46.15 -13.89
N ALA A 605 -3.26 -44.87 -13.51
CA ALA A 605 -2.63 -43.79 -14.28
C ALA A 605 -1.20 -43.54 -13.81
N THR A 606 -0.26 -43.38 -14.75
CA THR A 606 1.07 -42.85 -14.45
C THR A 606 1.03 -41.35 -14.67
N ILE A 607 1.45 -40.55 -13.69
CA ILE A 607 1.54 -39.09 -13.84
C ILE A 607 2.99 -38.65 -13.70
N ASN A 608 3.50 -37.83 -14.60
CA ASN A 608 4.78 -37.15 -14.40
C ASN A 608 4.49 -35.68 -14.13
N LEU A 609 5.02 -35.16 -13.02
CA LEU A 609 4.94 -33.75 -12.65
C LEU A 609 6.28 -33.06 -12.93
N TYR A 610 6.21 -31.86 -13.50
CA TYR A 610 7.35 -31.04 -13.89
C TYR A 610 7.14 -29.58 -13.49
N ASN A 611 8.25 -28.85 -13.35
CA ASN A 611 8.28 -27.44 -12.95
C ASN A 611 7.60 -27.22 -11.59
N LEU A 612 7.90 -28.06 -10.59
CA LEU A 612 7.41 -27.89 -9.24
C LEU A 612 8.11 -26.71 -8.59
N THR A 613 7.32 -25.78 -8.06
CA THR A 613 7.87 -24.75 -7.17
C THR A 613 8.22 -25.36 -5.81
N THR A 614 8.92 -24.61 -4.97
CA THR A 614 9.19 -24.97 -3.56
C THR A 614 7.91 -25.22 -2.74
N PHE A 615 6.72 -24.90 -3.28
CA PHE A 615 5.42 -25.10 -2.64
C PHE A 615 4.59 -26.23 -3.27
N ASN A 616 5.20 -27.11 -4.08
CA ASN A 616 4.52 -28.17 -4.82
C ASN A 616 3.47 -27.65 -5.83
N GLU A 617 3.58 -26.42 -6.31
CA GLU A 617 2.73 -25.94 -7.41
C GLU A 617 3.24 -26.50 -8.73
N ILE A 618 2.34 -27.04 -9.54
CA ILE A 618 2.67 -27.74 -10.78
C ILE A 618 2.67 -26.76 -11.95
N GLY A 619 3.79 -26.64 -12.67
CA GLY A 619 3.80 -25.98 -13.97
C GLY A 619 3.29 -26.89 -15.10
N THR A 620 3.65 -28.17 -15.12
CA THR A 620 3.22 -29.12 -16.16
C THR A 620 2.94 -30.51 -15.60
N ALA A 621 1.83 -31.12 -16.01
CA ALA A 621 1.48 -32.52 -15.72
C ALA A 621 1.36 -33.34 -17.01
N VAL A 622 1.97 -34.51 -17.06
CA VAL A 622 1.80 -35.49 -18.15
C VAL A 622 1.13 -36.74 -17.58
N ILE A 623 -0.07 -37.04 -18.06
CA ILE A 623 -0.94 -38.10 -17.54
C ILE A 623 -1.03 -39.22 -18.56
N TYR A 624 -0.42 -40.36 -18.26
CA TYR A 624 -0.54 -41.58 -19.05
C TYR A 624 -1.70 -42.40 -18.50
N ASN A 625 -2.71 -42.63 -19.34
CA ASN A 625 -3.89 -43.38 -18.96
C ASN A 625 -4.22 -44.43 -20.03
N ASN A 626 -4.78 -45.55 -19.59
CA ASN A 626 -5.19 -46.65 -20.47
C ASN A 626 -6.62 -46.47 -21.01
N GLN A 627 -7.26 -45.33 -20.74
CA GLN A 627 -8.56 -44.97 -21.28
C GLN A 627 -8.45 -43.78 -22.21
N PRO A 628 -9.19 -43.74 -23.33
CA PRO A 628 -9.21 -42.58 -24.21
C PRO A 628 -9.82 -41.37 -23.50
N LEU A 629 -9.33 -40.18 -23.84
CA LEU A 629 -9.77 -38.92 -23.20
C LEU A 629 -11.30 -38.73 -23.25
N SER A 630 -11.97 -39.19 -24.32
CA SER A 630 -13.43 -39.12 -24.47
C SER A 630 -14.22 -39.89 -23.40
N GLN A 631 -13.60 -40.84 -22.70
CA GLN A 631 -14.25 -41.59 -21.61
C GLN A 631 -14.01 -40.97 -20.23
N VAL A 632 -13.07 -40.04 -20.15
CA VAL A 632 -12.51 -39.54 -18.88
C VAL A 632 -12.78 -38.04 -18.71
N ALA A 633 -12.73 -37.26 -19.79
CA ALA A 633 -13.06 -35.85 -19.80
C ALA A 633 -14.58 -35.65 -19.92
N ILE A 634 -15.27 -35.72 -18.78
CA ILE A 634 -16.72 -35.55 -18.65
C ILE A 634 -17.01 -34.27 -17.87
N SER A 635 -17.93 -33.43 -18.35
CA SER A 635 -18.29 -32.15 -17.73
C SER A 635 -18.65 -32.31 -16.25
N SER A 636 -18.25 -31.33 -15.44
CA SER A 636 -18.70 -31.25 -14.04
C SER A 636 -20.20 -31.01 -13.92
N ASP A 637 -20.76 -30.35 -14.92
CA ASP A 637 -22.14 -29.85 -14.90
C ASP A 637 -23.10 -30.98 -15.27
N GLU A 638 -23.94 -31.37 -14.31
CA GLU A 638 -25.06 -32.26 -14.54
C GLU A 638 -26.22 -31.44 -15.12
N ASN A 639 -26.58 -31.76 -16.36
CA ASN A 639 -27.67 -31.13 -17.09
C ASN A 639 -28.93 -31.96 -16.92
N VAL A 640 -30.08 -31.29 -16.86
CA VAL A 640 -31.37 -31.94 -16.76
C VAL A 640 -32.23 -31.55 -17.95
N ILE A 641 -32.72 -32.56 -18.67
CA ILE A 641 -33.51 -32.39 -19.89
C ILE A 641 -34.88 -33.04 -19.73
N LEU A 642 -35.94 -32.31 -20.11
CA LEU A 642 -37.22 -32.95 -20.44
C LEU A 642 -37.13 -33.46 -21.88
N VAL A 643 -37.14 -34.77 -22.07
CA VAL A 643 -37.04 -35.36 -23.41
C VAL A 643 -38.37 -35.21 -24.14
N THR A 644 -38.33 -34.67 -25.36
CA THR A 644 -39.51 -34.53 -26.24
C THR A 644 -39.49 -35.49 -27.40
N LYS A 645 -38.30 -35.83 -27.91
CA LYS A 645 -38.13 -36.74 -29.06
C LYS A 645 -36.73 -37.36 -29.06
N VAL A 646 -36.61 -38.61 -29.51
CA VAL A 646 -35.32 -39.25 -29.80
C VAL A 646 -35.32 -39.74 -31.25
N THR A 647 -34.22 -39.51 -31.98
CA THR A 647 -34.03 -40.01 -33.35
C THR A 647 -32.68 -40.70 -33.50
N THR A 648 -32.62 -41.75 -34.31
CA THR A 648 -31.34 -42.39 -34.66
C THR A 648 -30.54 -41.50 -35.62
N VAL A 649 -29.24 -41.36 -35.36
CA VAL A 649 -28.25 -40.67 -36.22
C VAL A 649 -27.04 -41.59 -36.45
N SER A 650 -26.14 -41.25 -37.38
CA SER A 650 -24.97 -42.08 -37.71
C SER A 650 -24.13 -42.44 -36.47
N ASP A 651 -24.01 -41.48 -35.54
CA ASP A 651 -23.07 -41.56 -34.42
C ASP A 651 -23.77 -41.95 -33.10
N GLY A 652 -25.05 -42.35 -33.16
CA GLY A 652 -25.82 -42.74 -31.96
C GLY A 652 -27.30 -42.35 -31.99
N LYS A 653 -27.83 -41.89 -30.85
CA LYS A 653 -29.19 -41.35 -30.70
C LYS A 653 -29.13 -39.85 -30.43
N LYS A 654 -29.86 -39.07 -31.22
CA LYS A 654 -30.07 -37.63 -30.98
C LYS A 654 -31.31 -37.42 -30.11
N VAL A 655 -31.11 -36.82 -28.94
CA VAL A 655 -32.13 -36.55 -27.93
C VAL A 655 -32.50 -35.07 -28.01
N TYR A 656 -33.78 -34.79 -28.27
CA TYR A 656 -34.34 -33.44 -28.29
C TYR A 656 -35.13 -33.20 -27.01
N GLY A 657 -35.08 -31.97 -26.50
CA GLY A 657 -35.79 -31.63 -25.29
C GLY A 657 -35.59 -30.19 -24.84
N PHE A 658 -35.99 -29.91 -23.60
CA PHE A 658 -35.79 -28.62 -22.97
C PHE A 658 -34.80 -28.73 -21.81
N VAL A 659 -33.80 -27.84 -21.79
CA VAL A 659 -32.88 -27.65 -20.66
C VAL A 659 -33.07 -26.22 -20.16
N LYS A 660 -33.40 -26.06 -18.87
CA LYS A 660 -33.66 -24.75 -18.25
C LYS A 660 -34.65 -23.87 -19.07
N GLY A 661 -35.70 -24.48 -19.61
CA GLY A 661 -36.72 -23.77 -20.41
C GLY A 661 -36.30 -23.40 -21.84
N SER A 662 -35.13 -23.82 -22.32
CA SER A 662 -34.69 -23.59 -23.71
C SER A 662 -34.68 -24.89 -24.51
N SER A 663 -35.22 -24.87 -25.73
CA SER A 663 -35.18 -26.02 -26.64
C SER A 663 -33.75 -26.31 -27.06
N THR A 664 -33.31 -27.55 -26.89
CA THR A 664 -31.95 -28.01 -27.21
C THR A 664 -31.94 -29.48 -27.65
N SER A 665 -30.77 -29.96 -28.07
CA SER A 665 -30.54 -31.38 -28.34
C SER A 665 -29.09 -31.77 -28.11
N PHE A 666 -28.85 -33.02 -27.76
CA PHE A 666 -27.51 -33.63 -27.75
C PHE A 666 -27.54 -34.99 -28.44
N VAL A 667 -26.37 -35.53 -28.78
CA VAL A 667 -26.22 -36.90 -29.29
C VAL A 667 -25.61 -37.77 -28.21
N THR A 668 -26.16 -38.97 -27.97
CA THR A 668 -25.51 -40.00 -27.15
C THR A 668 -25.04 -41.14 -28.03
N LYS A 669 -23.86 -41.68 -27.73
CA LYS A 669 -23.30 -42.84 -28.44
C LYS A 669 -23.96 -44.17 -28.02
N ASP A 670 -24.80 -44.16 -26.98
CA ASP A 670 -25.59 -45.35 -26.60
C ASP A 670 -26.68 -45.60 -27.66
N GLN A 671 -26.38 -46.55 -28.55
CA GLN A 671 -27.28 -46.98 -29.62
C GLN A 671 -28.57 -47.64 -29.10
N ASN A 672 -28.56 -48.12 -27.86
CA ASN A 672 -29.72 -48.74 -27.21
C ASN A 672 -30.54 -47.75 -26.40
N PHE A 673 -30.10 -46.49 -26.30
CA PHE A 673 -30.82 -45.47 -25.54
C PHE A 673 -32.22 -45.26 -26.10
N ALA A 674 -33.22 -45.60 -25.29
CA ALA A 674 -34.63 -45.36 -25.55
C ALA A 674 -35.18 -44.52 -24.39
N ALA A 675 -35.63 -43.31 -24.69
CA ALA A 675 -36.27 -42.44 -23.72
C ALA A 675 -37.76 -42.31 -23.98
N VAL A 676 -38.53 -42.17 -22.91
CA VAL A 676 -39.95 -41.86 -22.98
C VAL A 676 -40.12 -40.35 -23.07
N ALA A 677 -40.81 -39.86 -24.10
CA ALA A 677 -41.14 -38.44 -24.22
C ALA A 677 -41.98 -37.98 -23.01
N GLY A 678 -41.67 -36.80 -22.47
CA GLY A 678 -42.30 -36.30 -21.23
C GLY A 678 -41.66 -36.82 -19.94
N THR A 679 -40.47 -37.43 -20.03
CA THR A 679 -39.68 -37.86 -18.87
C THR A 679 -38.44 -37.00 -18.74
N VAL A 680 -38.06 -36.73 -17.49
CA VAL A 680 -36.88 -35.94 -17.15
C VAL A 680 -35.68 -36.88 -16.98
N TYR A 681 -34.58 -36.55 -17.65
CA TYR A 681 -33.31 -37.26 -17.52
C TYR A 681 -32.22 -36.29 -17.09
N SER A 682 -31.32 -36.75 -16.22
CA SER A 682 -30.04 -36.10 -16.01
C SER A 682 -28.98 -36.68 -16.95
N TYR A 683 -28.06 -35.84 -17.41
CA TYR A 683 -26.95 -36.24 -18.28
C TYR A 683 -25.75 -35.31 -18.12
N LYS A 684 -24.59 -35.78 -18.56
CA LYS A 684 -23.35 -34.98 -18.65
C LYS A 684 -22.86 -34.96 -20.10
N LEU A 685 -21.95 -34.05 -20.43
CA LEU A 685 -21.34 -33.98 -21.76
C LEU A 685 -19.90 -34.48 -21.69
N ASP A 686 -19.49 -35.31 -22.64
CA ASP A 686 -18.07 -35.59 -22.88
C ASP A 686 -17.37 -34.41 -23.60
N LYS A 687 -16.05 -34.49 -23.76
CA LYS A 687 -15.25 -33.45 -24.45
C LYS A 687 -15.71 -33.14 -25.88
N ASP A 688 -16.37 -34.10 -26.53
CA ASP A 688 -16.81 -34.01 -27.92
C ASP A 688 -18.29 -33.55 -28.00
N GLY A 689 -18.91 -33.24 -26.85
CA GLY A 689 -20.28 -32.77 -26.75
C GLY A 689 -21.34 -33.88 -26.80
N TYR A 690 -20.97 -35.14 -26.61
CA TYR A 690 -21.94 -36.25 -26.52
C TYR A 690 -22.50 -36.40 -25.11
N GLY A 691 -23.79 -36.70 -25.02
CA GLY A 691 -24.48 -37.02 -23.78
C GLY A 691 -24.06 -38.38 -23.23
N VAL A 692 -23.54 -38.38 -22.01
CA VAL A 692 -23.09 -39.55 -21.26
C VAL A 692 -23.70 -39.55 -19.85
N ASN A 693 -23.65 -40.70 -19.15
CA ASN A 693 -24.27 -40.90 -17.84
C ASN A 693 -25.73 -40.47 -17.79
N ILE A 694 -26.50 -40.88 -18.80
CA ILE A 694 -27.91 -40.48 -18.94
C ILE A 694 -28.76 -41.33 -18.01
N THR A 695 -29.33 -40.72 -16.99
CA THR A 695 -30.15 -41.39 -15.97
C THR A 695 -31.51 -40.75 -15.87
N MET A 696 -32.55 -41.58 -15.76
CA MET A 696 -33.91 -41.09 -15.53
C MET A 696 -33.97 -40.46 -14.13
N THR A 697 -34.44 -39.21 -14.05
CA THR A 697 -34.62 -38.53 -12.76
C THR A 697 -35.83 -39.13 -12.03
N ASN A 698 -35.66 -39.47 -10.75
CA ASN A 698 -36.74 -40.02 -9.95
C ASN A 698 -37.85 -38.99 -9.76
N LYS A 699 -39.09 -39.42 -9.99
CA LYS A 699 -40.28 -38.65 -9.64
C LYS A 699 -40.49 -38.73 -8.14
N LYS A 700 -40.67 -37.57 -7.50
CA LYS A 700 -41.09 -37.49 -6.11
C LYS A 700 -42.57 -37.84 -5.96
N GLU A 701 -43.38 -37.31 -6.86
CA GLU A 701 -44.82 -37.59 -6.98
C GLU A 701 -45.14 -37.83 -8.44
N THR A 702 -46.02 -38.80 -8.71
CA THR A 702 -46.39 -39.19 -10.08
C THR A 702 -47.89 -39.11 -10.25
N ASN A 703 -48.32 -38.46 -11.34
CA ASN A 703 -49.72 -38.40 -11.75
C ASN A 703 -50.68 -37.96 -10.63
N GLN A 704 -50.32 -36.88 -9.93
CA GLN A 704 -51.10 -36.36 -8.81
C GLN A 704 -51.90 -35.12 -9.23
N ASP A 705 -53.05 -34.95 -8.61
CA ASP A 705 -53.83 -33.72 -8.69
C ASP A 705 -53.27 -32.68 -7.72
N VAL A 706 -53.09 -31.46 -8.20
CA VAL A 706 -52.66 -30.35 -7.35
C VAL A 706 -53.83 -29.91 -6.48
N GLN A 707 -53.60 -29.78 -5.17
CA GLN A 707 -54.62 -29.41 -4.19
C GLN A 707 -54.53 -27.92 -3.80
N ALA A 708 -53.34 -27.33 -3.87
CA ALA A 708 -53.09 -25.90 -3.66
C ALA A 708 -51.70 -25.55 -4.20
N ILE A 709 -51.51 -24.31 -4.66
CA ILE A 709 -50.20 -23.81 -5.09
C ILE A 709 -50.07 -22.31 -4.83
N ASP A 710 -48.89 -21.87 -4.44
CA ASP A 710 -48.48 -20.46 -4.38
C ASP A 710 -47.09 -20.28 -5.02
N SER A 711 -46.53 -19.08 -4.97
CA SER A 711 -45.23 -18.78 -5.58
C SER A 711 -44.03 -19.51 -4.95
N ALA A 712 -44.20 -20.17 -3.81
CA ALA A 712 -43.14 -20.82 -3.05
C ALA A 712 -43.44 -22.29 -2.70
N ARG A 713 -44.68 -22.76 -2.84
CA ARG A 713 -45.12 -24.08 -2.37
C ARG A 713 -46.17 -24.69 -3.28
N ILE A 714 -46.16 -26.01 -3.37
CA ILE A 714 -47.18 -26.82 -4.04
C ILE A 714 -47.67 -27.91 -3.10
N LYS A 715 -48.97 -28.14 -3.05
CA LYS A 715 -49.61 -29.22 -2.29
C LYS A 715 -50.17 -30.26 -3.26
N VAL A 716 -49.67 -31.48 -3.19
CA VAL A 716 -50.18 -32.66 -3.92
C VAL A 716 -50.27 -33.83 -2.94
N ASN A 717 -51.20 -34.76 -3.14
CA ASN A 717 -51.33 -35.95 -2.28
C ASN A 717 -51.32 -35.63 -0.76
N ASN A 718 -51.98 -34.53 -0.37
CA ASN A 718 -52.02 -33.99 0.98
C ASN A 718 -50.66 -33.57 1.60
N THR A 719 -49.57 -33.59 0.84
CA THR A 719 -48.21 -33.21 1.24
C THR A 719 -47.83 -31.86 0.62
N ILE A 720 -47.19 -30.99 1.42
CA ILE A 720 -46.73 -29.66 0.97
C ILE A 720 -45.24 -29.74 0.65
N TYR A 721 -44.89 -29.43 -0.59
CA TYR A 721 -43.52 -29.31 -1.07
C TYR A 721 -43.13 -27.84 -1.25
N LYS A 722 -41.85 -27.54 -1.04
CA LYS A 722 -41.27 -26.22 -1.37
C LYS A 722 -40.92 -26.19 -2.84
N LEU A 723 -41.08 -25.04 -3.49
CA LEU A 723 -40.62 -24.81 -4.85
C LEU A 723 -39.22 -24.19 -4.80
N ALA A 724 -38.32 -24.68 -5.64
CA ALA A 724 -37.05 -23.99 -5.89
C ALA A 724 -37.32 -22.58 -6.46
N SER A 725 -36.43 -21.63 -6.16
CA SER A 725 -36.56 -20.25 -6.65
C SER A 725 -36.55 -20.14 -8.19
N ASP A 726 -35.98 -21.14 -8.86
CA ASP A 726 -35.86 -21.28 -10.31
C ASP A 726 -36.65 -22.50 -10.84
N VAL A 727 -37.75 -22.90 -10.15
CA VAL A 727 -38.59 -24.02 -10.57
C VAL A 727 -39.06 -23.87 -12.03
N ILE A 728 -38.99 -24.95 -12.80
CA ILE A 728 -39.39 -24.98 -14.20
C ILE A 728 -40.69 -25.77 -14.35
N VAL A 729 -41.65 -25.20 -15.06
CA VAL A 729 -42.91 -25.87 -15.40
C VAL A 729 -42.88 -26.27 -16.87
N TYR A 730 -43.12 -27.55 -17.15
CA TYR A 730 -43.33 -28.06 -18.49
C TYR A 730 -44.77 -28.51 -18.64
N LYS A 731 -45.38 -28.23 -19.79
CA LYS A 731 -46.78 -28.56 -20.09
C LYS A 731 -46.87 -29.27 -21.42
N TYR A 732 -47.67 -30.32 -21.50
CA TYR A 732 -48.04 -30.91 -22.76
C TYR A 732 -49.19 -30.12 -23.40
N ASP A 733 -48.94 -29.56 -24.58
CA ASP A 733 -49.96 -28.92 -25.40
C ASP A 733 -50.62 -29.98 -26.28
N SER A 734 -51.81 -30.42 -25.86
CA SER A 734 -52.59 -31.44 -26.57
C SER A 734 -53.06 -30.98 -27.96
N GLN A 735 -53.20 -29.67 -28.21
CA GLN A 735 -53.63 -29.17 -29.52
C GLN A 735 -52.53 -29.31 -30.56
N ASN A 736 -51.29 -29.04 -30.15
CA ASN A 736 -50.10 -29.11 -31.02
C ASN A 736 -49.34 -30.43 -30.89
N SER A 737 -49.81 -31.35 -30.05
CA SER A 737 -49.14 -32.63 -29.75
C SER A 737 -47.66 -32.44 -29.34
N ALA A 738 -47.36 -31.38 -28.60
CA ALA A 738 -46.00 -30.93 -28.32
C ALA A 738 -45.81 -30.53 -26.86
N TRP A 739 -44.61 -30.74 -26.32
CA TRP A 739 -44.23 -30.21 -25.03
C TRP A 739 -43.80 -28.75 -25.15
N VAL A 740 -44.23 -27.91 -24.22
CA VAL A 740 -43.89 -26.49 -24.14
C VAL A 740 -43.43 -26.12 -22.73
N VAL A 741 -42.75 -24.99 -22.60
CA VAL A 741 -42.39 -24.39 -21.31
C VAL A 741 -43.57 -23.57 -20.83
N GLY A 742 -44.09 -23.92 -19.66
CA GLY A 742 -45.20 -23.21 -19.01
C GLY A 742 -44.72 -22.36 -17.85
N SER A 743 -45.67 -21.95 -17.03
CA SER A 743 -45.51 -21.14 -15.83
C SER A 743 -46.31 -21.73 -14.68
N LEU A 744 -46.08 -21.26 -13.45
CA LEU A 744 -46.91 -21.66 -12.31
C LEU A 744 -48.39 -21.25 -12.50
N ALA A 745 -48.66 -20.22 -13.33
CA ALA A 745 -50.02 -19.82 -13.68
C ALA A 745 -50.74 -20.87 -14.54
N ASP A 746 -50.02 -21.71 -15.29
CA ASP A 746 -50.61 -22.80 -16.07
C ASP A 746 -51.19 -23.93 -15.21
N ILE A 747 -50.81 -23.97 -13.92
CA ILE A 747 -51.35 -24.91 -12.93
C ILE A 747 -52.72 -24.40 -12.39
N ILE A 748 -52.99 -23.10 -12.57
CA ILE A 748 -54.20 -22.38 -12.14
C ILE A 748 -54.93 -21.86 -13.39
N ALA A 749 -55.36 -22.75 -14.28
CA ALA A 749 -56.07 -22.34 -15.49
C ALA A 749 -57.58 -22.14 -15.22
N ASN A 750 -57.94 -20.90 -14.86
CA ASN A 750 -59.24 -20.22 -15.01
C ASN A 750 -60.52 -20.93 -14.52
N ASP A 751 -61.16 -20.30 -13.53
CA ASP A 751 -62.37 -20.65 -12.77
C ASP A 751 -62.15 -21.69 -11.65
N ASP A 752 -62.54 -21.27 -10.43
CA ASP A 752 -62.25 -21.79 -9.08
C ASP A 752 -62.61 -23.27 -8.78
N THR A 753 -62.58 -24.19 -9.74
CA THR A 753 -62.90 -25.61 -9.50
C THR A 753 -62.06 -26.67 -10.23
N ASN A 754 -61.06 -26.33 -11.05
CA ASN A 754 -60.16 -27.35 -11.63
C ASN A 754 -58.68 -26.96 -11.56
N ILE A 755 -58.01 -27.42 -10.51
CA ILE A 755 -56.55 -27.36 -10.39
C ILE A 755 -55.94 -28.42 -11.33
N ALA A 756 -54.77 -28.17 -11.93
CA ALA A 756 -54.14 -29.11 -12.86
C ALA A 756 -54.08 -30.56 -12.33
N THR A 757 -54.62 -31.48 -13.12
CA THR A 757 -54.59 -32.93 -12.90
C THR A 757 -53.39 -33.54 -13.65
N ASN A 758 -52.90 -34.70 -13.21
CA ASN A 758 -51.77 -35.42 -13.82
C ASN A 758 -50.42 -34.68 -13.77
N VAL A 759 -50.06 -34.16 -12.60
CA VAL A 759 -48.77 -33.49 -12.38
C VAL A 759 -47.73 -34.47 -11.84
N ASP A 760 -46.54 -34.45 -12.42
CA ASP A 760 -45.34 -35.10 -11.89
C ASP A 760 -44.42 -34.06 -11.25
N LEU A 761 -43.92 -34.35 -10.05
CA LEU A 761 -42.96 -33.51 -9.34
C LEU A 761 -41.57 -34.17 -9.33
N PHE A 762 -40.53 -33.41 -9.65
CA PHE A 762 -39.14 -33.88 -9.66
C PHE A 762 -38.27 -33.04 -8.73
N VAL A 763 -37.41 -33.73 -7.98
CA VAL A 763 -36.41 -33.16 -7.09
C VAL A 763 -35.03 -33.51 -7.64
N LEU A 764 -34.16 -32.52 -7.78
CA LEU A 764 -32.82 -32.68 -8.33
C LEU A 764 -31.72 -32.73 -7.27
N ASP A 765 -32.02 -32.24 -6.07
CA ASP A 765 -31.09 -32.22 -4.95
C ASP A 765 -31.52 -33.22 -3.87
N ASN A 766 -30.71 -34.27 -3.68
CA ASN A 766 -30.97 -35.32 -2.70
C ASN A 766 -30.82 -34.84 -1.25
N ASP A 767 -30.07 -33.76 -1.01
CA ASP A 767 -29.91 -33.18 0.33
C ASP A 767 -31.15 -32.36 0.73
N TYR A 768 -31.98 -31.96 -0.24
CA TYR A 768 -33.23 -31.23 -0.04
C TYR A 768 -34.43 -31.96 -0.68
N PRO A 769 -34.80 -33.15 -0.17
CA PRO A 769 -35.76 -34.05 -0.80
C PRO A 769 -37.20 -33.53 -0.90
N ASP A 770 -37.48 -32.37 -0.30
CA ASP A 770 -38.80 -31.72 -0.27
C ASP A 770 -38.84 -30.41 -1.08
N VAL A 771 -37.76 -30.10 -1.81
CA VAL A 771 -37.67 -28.93 -2.71
C VAL A 771 -37.83 -29.39 -4.16
N VAL A 772 -38.95 -29.03 -4.77
CA VAL A 772 -39.29 -29.38 -6.16
C VAL A 772 -38.61 -28.41 -7.11
N ASN A 773 -37.87 -28.95 -8.08
CA ASN A 773 -37.15 -28.16 -9.09
C ASN A 773 -37.86 -28.17 -10.45
N ILE A 774 -38.59 -29.24 -10.78
CA ILE A 774 -39.30 -29.35 -12.06
C ILE A 774 -40.71 -29.89 -11.80
N ILE A 775 -41.68 -29.26 -12.47
CA ILE A 775 -43.09 -29.66 -12.51
C ILE A 775 -43.43 -30.02 -13.96
N VAL A 776 -43.99 -31.20 -14.18
CA VAL A 776 -44.44 -31.64 -15.51
C VAL A 776 -45.94 -31.87 -15.47
N ILE A 777 -46.68 -31.12 -16.31
CA ILE A 777 -48.13 -31.21 -16.50
C ILE A 777 -48.39 -31.99 -17.78
N ARG A 778 -49.10 -33.12 -17.68
CA ARG A 778 -49.34 -34.06 -18.79
C ARG A 778 -50.70 -33.86 -19.46
#